data_AF-A0ABD4UIZ0-F1
#
_entry.id   AF-A0ABD4UIZ0-F1
#
_cell.length_a   1.000
_cell.length_b   1.000
_cell.length_c   1.000
_cell.angle_alpha   90.00
_cell.angle_beta   90.00
_cell.angle_gamma   90.00
#
_symmetry.space_group_name_H-M   'P 1'
#
loop_
_entity.id
_entity.type
_entity.pdbx_description
1 polymer ?
#
loop_
_entity_poly.entity_id
_entity_poly.type
_entity_poly.pdbx_seq_one_letter_code
_entity_poly.pdbx_strand_id
1 'polypeptide(L)'
;MGIRAYPKRQPVDNDADGRPIASDSTPTAEDGGTLLAFWTIHPRAPVYVDLQPFYDGQTSSRRLGRSDDWNGPFTGRPKLIEQLAPSIHTILQYAPARTVAQHLQALRHWWRLFDAIEADASSDAVIQTVVVIEHVTEVHRQCAWDCHMRPATFYTFLQVLNLARQSRHLHRLEWHAPRTRTPLRHLPPTWQIRRIRFELKHVWFRTLARWERTDQLLSGQPPVSEEEASQLKNYQLFQQRMKEIHHPCPGLKALRPRVPISTLHAQGYHFELMANGFYPSSSDIRVAFHLCLSDTGWNPSVLLDLDVDDRWLEPHPKDASRYLMYGYKSRGGTEQISEGLFKSRGSPGMIIQALVARTAPLRSQLREELLQARSTYARLNASDPQSTACNSAKARVVKLEQGVRSPWLYVSKIGRHIFWLNSITYCRTSIGEHTGFLASLISTINATQPANAQLAHLTASDFRDAFAAFAYDVSGGMVLHVMNVLGHQHLNTTQRYLDNTLLHQQSNWLYLTFANALWGELGTQGHVDPTIIAKWSRDGSVTESDRRRLHQYRTLMRSRIGVGCQRPTHPPPHLAPDFVPDGHALCPIQRCTLCPEHAVIFPDSLPGLAKRLAELQHIRSHMATPAFMASSFPQELDNTRLALTYFDTRSVQLAVSQWEQKIATGEHRVIDHDGTPA
;
A
#
# COMPACT_ATOMS: atom_id res chain seq x y z
N MET A 1 -9.98 -18.75 -10.52
CA MET A 1 -10.66 -18.75 -9.20
C MET A 1 -12.02 -18.11 -9.38
N GLY A 2 -13.10 -18.85 -9.10
CA GLY A 2 -14.48 -18.39 -9.28
C GLY A 2 -14.80 -17.17 -8.41
N ILE A 3 -15.43 -16.19 -9.04
CA ILE A 3 -15.78 -14.88 -8.51
C ILE A 3 -17.12 -15.00 -7.77
N ARG A 4 -17.13 -14.72 -6.46
CA ARG A 4 -18.34 -14.30 -5.74
C ARG A 4 -18.14 -12.84 -5.36
N ALA A 5 -18.98 -11.98 -5.93
CA ALA A 5 -19.10 -10.59 -5.50
C ALA A 5 -19.68 -10.56 -4.08
N TYR A 6 -19.00 -9.88 -3.16
CA TYR A 6 -19.57 -9.55 -1.86
C TYR A 6 -20.53 -8.37 -2.02
N PRO A 7 -21.69 -8.37 -1.35
CA PRO A 7 -22.64 -7.27 -1.44
C PRO A 7 -22.02 -6.01 -0.82
N LYS A 8 -21.92 -4.95 -1.62
CA LYS A 8 -21.59 -3.61 -1.13
C LYS A 8 -22.71 -3.15 -0.18
N ARG A 9 -22.35 -2.57 0.96
CA ARG A 9 -23.30 -1.76 1.75
C ARG A 9 -23.82 -0.63 0.86
N GLN A 10 -25.10 -0.66 0.52
CA GLN A 10 -25.82 0.52 0.05
C GLN A 10 -26.02 1.43 1.27
N PRO A 11 -25.69 2.74 1.21
CA PRO A 11 -26.40 3.70 2.02
C PRO A 11 -27.79 3.84 1.41
N VAL A 12 -28.80 3.25 2.05
CA VAL A 12 -30.21 3.42 1.67
C VAL A 12 -30.79 4.47 2.60
N ASP A 13 -31.20 5.59 2.03
CA ASP A 13 -32.41 6.31 2.44
C ASP A 13 -33.21 6.53 1.14
N ASN A 14 -33.96 5.50 0.73
CA ASN A 14 -34.97 5.57 -0.31
C ASN A 14 -36.32 5.25 0.34
N ASP A 15 -37.36 5.96 -0.07
CA ASP A 15 -38.73 5.67 0.39
C ASP A 15 -39.21 4.31 -0.13
N ALA A 16 -40.36 3.84 0.37
CA ALA A 16 -40.94 2.52 0.07
C ALA A 16 -41.10 2.19 -1.43
N ASP A 17 -41.05 3.20 -2.32
CA ASP A 17 -41.17 3.06 -3.78
C ASP A 17 -39.83 3.23 -4.54
N GLY A 18 -38.68 3.26 -3.86
CA GLY A 18 -37.36 3.26 -4.53
C GLY A 18 -37.02 4.54 -5.31
N ARG A 19 -37.67 5.66 -5.00
CA ARG A 19 -37.31 6.99 -5.52
C ARG A 19 -36.31 7.67 -4.57
N PRO A 20 -35.34 8.44 -5.10
CA PRO A 20 -34.51 9.30 -4.25
C PRO A 20 -35.40 10.33 -3.56
N ILE A 21 -35.27 10.44 -2.25
CA ILE A 21 -35.97 11.46 -1.45
C ILE A 21 -35.50 12.83 -1.95
N ALA A 22 -36.38 13.54 -2.64
CA ALA A 22 -36.13 14.94 -2.99
C ALA A 22 -36.13 15.73 -1.68
N SER A 23 -34.95 16.18 -1.24
CA SER A 23 -34.84 17.17 -0.18
C SER A 23 -35.27 18.53 -0.74
N ASP A 24 -36.58 18.72 -0.82
CA ASP A 24 -37.20 20.03 -1.08
C ASP A 24 -37.07 20.89 0.18
N SER A 25 -35.91 21.52 0.30
CA SER A 25 -35.74 22.75 1.09
C SER A 25 -34.44 23.42 0.67
N THR A 26 -34.48 24.15 -0.46
CA THR A 26 -33.60 25.31 -0.61
C THR A 26 -33.93 26.26 0.54
N PRO A 27 -32.97 26.60 1.43
CA PRO A 27 -33.21 27.64 2.41
C PRO A 27 -33.40 28.95 1.64
N THR A 28 -34.63 29.45 1.62
CA THR A 28 -34.93 30.83 1.25
C THR A 28 -34.18 31.77 2.19
N ALA A 29 -33.71 32.89 1.66
CA ALA A 29 -32.79 33.84 2.29
C ALA A 29 -33.36 34.62 3.50
N GLU A 30 -34.33 34.07 4.24
CA GLU A 30 -35.05 34.75 5.31
C GLU A 30 -34.67 34.30 6.74
N ASP A 31 -33.85 33.25 6.89
CA ASP A 31 -33.24 32.95 8.20
C ASP A 31 -31.94 33.77 8.36
N GLY A 32 -32.08 34.93 8.99
CA GLY A 32 -31.01 35.88 9.35
C GLY A 32 -30.00 35.37 10.40
N GLY A 33 -29.58 34.11 10.32
CA GLY A 33 -28.38 33.61 10.97
C GLY A 33 -27.18 33.81 10.05
N THR A 34 -26.12 34.46 10.51
CA THR A 34 -24.92 34.75 9.71
C THR A 34 -24.28 33.47 9.17
N LEU A 35 -24.58 33.12 7.91
CA LEU A 35 -23.94 32.02 7.14
C LEU A 35 -22.41 32.18 6.98
N LEU A 36 -21.86 33.27 7.51
CA LEU A 36 -20.43 33.53 7.58
C LEU A 36 -19.70 32.62 8.59
N ALA A 37 -20.43 31.99 9.52
CA ALA A 37 -19.85 31.08 10.51
C ALA A 37 -20.72 29.84 10.73
N PHE A 38 -20.17 28.65 10.52
CA PHE A 38 -20.91 27.41 10.74
C PHE A 38 -19.99 26.21 10.99
N TRP A 39 -20.54 25.15 11.59
CA TRP A 39 -19.86 23.85 11.69
C TRP A 39 -20.31 22.93 10.56
N THR A 40 -19.38 22.21 9.94
CA THR A 40 -19.75 21.14 9.00
C THR A 40 -20.41 19.97 9.75
N ILE A 41 -21.32 19.28 9.08
CA ILE A 41 -22.06 18.09 9.54
C ILE A 41 -21.34 16.82 9.06
N HIS A 42 -20.00 16.82 9.06
CA HIS A 42 -19.23 15.65 8.67
C HIS A 42 -19.21 14.63 9.83
N PRO A 43 -19.56 13.34 9.61
CA PRO A 43 -19.87 12.39 10.68
C PRO A 43 -18.70 12.09 11.63
N ARG A 44 -17.46 12.11 11.11
CA ARG A 44 -16.26 11.74 11.88
C ARG A 44 -15.32 12.90 12.22
N ALA A 45 -15.49 14.04 11.56
CA ALA A 45 -14.50 15.13 11.58
C ALA A 45 -15.15 16.47 11.21
N PRO A 46 -16.15 16.94 11.99
CA PRO A 46 -16.76 18.23 11.76
C PRO A 46 -15.74 19.34 11.99
N VAL A 47 -15.78 20.38 11.15
CA VAL A 47 -14.84 21.50 11.19
C VAL A 47 -15.61 22.80 11.20
N TYR A 48 -15.10 23.77 11.97
CA TYR A 48 -15.61 25.12 11.98
C TYR A 48 -15.15 25.89 10.73
N VAL A 49 -16.11 26.41 9.99
CA VAL A 49 -15.91 27.29 8.83
C VAL A 49 -16.13 28.72 9.31
N ASP A 50 -15.11 29.55 9.10
CA ASP A 50 -15.14 30.98 9.44
C ASP A 50 -14.82 31.79 8.17
N LEU A 51 -15.84 32.47 7.66
CA LEU A 51 -15.78 33.35 6.50
C LEU A 51 -15.66 34.83 6.90
N GLN A 52 -15.73 35.15 8.19
CA GLN A 52 -15.59 36.51 8.71
C GLN A 52 -14.31 37.22 8.22
N PRO A 53 -13.14 36.55 8.06
CA PRO A 53 -11.95 37.19 7.48
C PRO A 53 -12.16 37.76 6.07
N PHE A 54 -13.05 37.20 5.25
CA PHE A 54 -13.33 37.70 3.90
C PHE A 54 -14.31 38.88 3.91
N TYR A 55 -15.08 39.02 4.99
CA TYR A 55 -15.96 40.15 5.23
C TYR A 55 -15.15 41.36 5.73
N ASP A 56 -14.40 41.20 6.83
CA ASP A 56 -13.65 42.29 7.48
C ASP A 56 -12.31 42.61 6.78
N GLY A 57 -11.77 41.65 6.02
CA GLY A 57 -10.40 41.71 5.51
C GLY A 57 -9.39 41.19 6.53
N GLN A 58 -8.15 41.05 6.08
CA GLN A 58 -7.09 40.52 6.94
C GLN A 58 -5.76 41.25 6.71
N THR A 59 -5.38 42.11 7.66
CA THR A 59 -4.16 42.93 7.61
C THR A 59 -2.95 42.24 8.26
N SER A 60 -3.18 41.31 9.18
CA SER A 60 -2.13 40.58 9.90
C SER A 60 -2.46 39.08 10.05
N SER A 61 -1.42 38.27 10.25
CA SER A 61 -1.61 36.84 10.50
C SER A 61 -2.37 36.63 11.82
N ARG A 62 -3.53 35.95 11.77
CA ARG A 62 -4.31 35.55 12.95
C ARG A 62 -3.55 34.60 13.90
N ARG A 63 -2.39 34.04 13.48
CA ARG A 63 -1.54 33.18 14.32
C ARG A 63 -0.26 33.92 14.68
N LEU A 64 -0.20 34.44 15.91
CA LEU A 64 1.06 34.90 16.51
C LEU A 64 2.10 33.75 16.44
N GLY A 65 3.21 33.98 15.73
CA GLY A 65 4.37 33.08 15.75
C GLY A 65 4.53 32.07 14.59
N ARG A 66 3.75 32.15 13.51
CA ARG A 66 4.07 31.44 12.24
C ARG A 66 4.05 32.42 11.07
N SER A 67 5.20 32.93 10.68
CA SER A 67 5.37 33.83 9.52
C SER A 67 5.22 33.11 8.17
N ASP A 68 5.59 31.83 8.10
CA ASP A 68 5.85 31.17 6.80
C ASP A 68 4.61 30.76 5.99
N ASP A 69 3.41 30.76 6.59
CA ASP A 69 2.15 30.43 5.91
C ASP A 69 1.34 31.69 5.50
N TRP A 70 1.84 32.89 5.81
CA TRP A 70 1.14 34.15 5.56
C TRP A 70 1.54 34.76 4.21
N ASN A 71 0.75 34.48 3.17
CA ASN A 71 0.98 35.02 1.82
C ASN A 71 0.51 36.49 1.66
N GLY A 72 0.62 37.31 2.70
CA GLY A 72 0.26 38.72 2.69
C GLY A 72 -1.21 39.04 3.02
N PRO A 73 -1.52 40.34 3.24
CA PRO A 73 -2.84 40.83 3.58
C PRO A 73 -3.82 40.76 2.40
N PHE A 74 -5.11 40.96 2.69
CA PHE A 74 -6.14 41.20 1.67
C PHE A 74 -7.29 42.06 2.21
N THR A 75 -7.98 42.78 1.33
CA THR A 75 -9.08 43.70 1.67
C THR A 75 -10.39 42.95 1.87
N GLY A 76 -11.20 43.39 2.85
CA GLY A 76 -12.53 42.83 3.09
C GLY A 76 -13.51 43.17 1.97
N ARG A 77 -14.36 42.21 1.57
CA ARG A 77 -15.38 42.39 0.52
C ARG A 77 -16.75 41.91 1.02
N PRO A 78 -17.43 42.70 1.89
CA PRO A 78 -18.67 42.32 2.57
C PRO A 78 -19.76 41.78 1.65
N LYS A 79 -20.17 42.58 0.65
CA LYS A 79 -21.25 42.22 -0.28
C LYS A 79 -20.92 40.98 -1.11
N LEU A 80 -19.65 40.83 -1.53
CA LEU A 80 -19.21 39.68 -2.29
C LEU A 80 -19.29 38.40 -1.46
N ILE A 81 -18.76 38.40 -0.23
CA ILE A 81 -18.78 37.19 0.60
C ILE A 81 -20.20 36.82 1.04
N GLU A 82 -21.07 37.80 1.32
CA GLU A 82 -22.48 37.56 1.61
C GLU A 82 -23.19 36.86 0.43
N GLN A 83 -22.91 37.29 -0.81
CA GLN A 83 -23.46 36.65 -2.02
C GLN A 83 -22.92 35.23 -2.23
N LEU A 84 -21.67 34.95 -1.85
CA LEU A 84 -21.05 33.63 -2.00
C LEU A 84 -21.39 32.67 -0.83
N ALA A 85 -21.68 33.19 0.37
CA ALA A 85 -21.84 32.39 1.59
C ALA A 85 -22.88 31.27 1.48
N PRO A 86 -24.07 31.44 0.88
CA PRO A 86 -25.02 30.33 0.69
C PRO A 86 -24.47 29.20 -0.19
N SER A 87 -23.73 29.56 -1.23
CA SER A 87 -23.09 28.59 -2.14
C SER A 87 -21.95 27.85 -1.43
N ILE A 88 -21.16 28.58 -0.64
CA ILE A 88 -20.09 28.00 0.19
C ILE A 88 -20.69 27.04 1.22
N HIS A 89 -21.76 27.43 1.90
CA HIS A 89 -22.46 26.57 2.86
C HIS A 89 -22.93 25.28 2.19
N THR A 90 -23.63 25.38 1.06
CA THR A 90 -24.14 24.23 0.30
C THR A 90 -23.01 23.25 -0.09
N ILE A 91 -21.87 23.76 -0.55
CA ILE A 91 -20.73 22.92 -0.96
C ILE A 91 -20.01 22.32 0.25
N LEU A 92 -19.88 23.08 1.35
CA LEU A 92 -19.02 22.70 2.48
C LEU A 92 -19.75 22.03 3.65
N GLN A 93 -21.08 22.09 3.73
CA GLN A 93 -21.86 21.59 4.86
C GLN A 93 -21.49 20.14 5.23
N TYR A 94 -21.29 19.26 4.25
CA TYR A 94 -20.89 17.87 4.48
C TYR A 94 -19.43 17.58 4.13
N ALA A 95 -18.64 18.61 3.82
CA ALA A 95 -17.29 18.45 3.33
C ALA A 95 -16.30 18.11 4.46
N PRO A 96 -15.27 17.29 4.19
CA PRO A 96 -14.22 17.00 5.15
C PRO A 96 -13.28 18.22 5.33
N ALA A 97 -12.58 18.25 6.46
CA ALA A 97 -11.64 19.30 6.87
C ALA A 97 -10.70 19.81 5.75
N ARG A 98 -10.14 18.89 4.96
CA ARG A 98 -9.18 19.24 3.91
C ARG A 98 -9.85 19.94 2.71
N THR A 99 -11.09 19.57 2.38
CA THR A 99 -11.86 20.23 1.33
C THR A 99 -12.24 21.64 1.76
N VAL A 100 -12.66 21.82 3.02
CA VAL A 100 -12.90 23.14 3.62
C VAL A 100 -11.64 24.00 3.53
N ALA A 101 -10.48 23.47 3.97
CA ALA A 101 -9.21 24.20 3.91
C ALA A 101 -8.82 24.61 2.47
N GLN A 102 -9.08 23.75 1.48
CA GLN A 102 -8.85 24.06 0.06
C GLN A 102 -9.73 25.20 -0.44
N HIS A 103 -11.01 25.24 -0.07
CA HIS A 103 -11.92 26.32 -0.45
C HIS A 103 -11.53 27.65 0.20
N LEU A 104 -11.24 27.64 1.51
CA LEU A 104 -10.76 28.84 2.21
C LEU A 104 -9.42 29.33 1.66
N GLN A 105 -8.53 28.42 1.26
CA GLN A 105 -7.28 28.80 0.60
C GLN A 105 -7.55 29.38 -0.80
N ALA A 106 -8.47 28.81 -1.58
CA ALA A 106 -8.84 29.32 -2.89
C ALA A 106 -9.39 30.75 -2.79
N LEU A 107 -10.34 30.99 -1.88
CA LEU A 107 -10.89 32.33 -1.62
C LEU A 107 -9.78 33.34 -1.28
N ARG A 108 -8.82 32.98 -0.41
CA ARG A 108 -7.69 33.88 -0.08
C ARG A 108 -6.81 34.22 -1.28
N HIS A 109 -6.62 33.30 -2.23
CA HIS A 109 -5.83 33.59 -3.43
C HIS A 109 -6.59 34.53 -4.36
N TRP A 110 -7.89 34.33 -4.52
CA TRP A 110 -8.72 35.20 -5.35
C TRP A 110 -8.90 36.59 -4.76
N TRP A 111 -9.10 36.72 -3.45
CA TRP A 111 -9.16 38.02 -2.78
C TRP A 111 -7.88 38.84 -3.01
N ARG A 112 -6.71 38.21 -2.86
CA ARG A 112 -5.42 38.86 -3.14
C ARG A 112 -5.23 39.20 -4.61
N LEU A 113 -5.73 38.35 -5.52
CA LEU A 113 -5.70 38.65 -6.94
C LEU A 113 -6.55 39.88 -7.25
N PHE A 114 -7.74 40.00 -6.65
CA PHE A 114 -8.59 41.18 -6.80
C PHE A 114 -7.88 42.45 -6.31
N ASP A 115 -7.24 42.39 -5.14
CA ASP A 115 -6.48 43.53 -4.61
C ASP A 115 -5.30 43.91 -5.52
N ALA A 116 -4.59 42.92 -6.09
CA ALA A 116 -3.46 43.17 -6.99
C ALA A 116 -3.92 43.84 -8.30
N ILE A 117 -5.02 43.37 -8.88
CA ILE A 117 -5.59 43.95 -10.11
C ILE A 117 -6.05 45.39 -9.86
N GLU A 118 -6.70 45.64 -8.72
CA GLU A 118 -7.19 46.96 -8.33
C GLU A 118 -6.04 47.94 -8.05
N ALA A 119 -4.93 47.46 -7.50
CA ALA A 119 -3.72 48.27 -7.32
C ALA A 119 -3.09 48.68 -8.66
N ASP A 120 -2.99 47.75 -9.62
CA ASP A 120 -2.41 48.00 -10.95
C ASP A 120 -3.30 48.89 -11.84
N ALA A 121 -4.62 48.84 -11.65
CA ALA A 121 -5.61 49.66 -12.36
C ALA A 121 -5.45 51.17 -12.13
N SER A 122 -4.75 51.56 -11.06
CA SER A 122 -4.49 52.96 -10.69
C SER A 122 -3.69 53.76 -11.73
N SER A 123 -3.15 53.10 -12.77
CA SER A 123 -2.15 53.70 -13.66
C SER A 123 -2.60 53.98 -15.11
N ASP A 124 -3.70 53.42 -15.64
CA ASP A 124 -4.26 53.83 -16.97
C ASP A 124 -5.54 53.09 -17.44
N ALA A 125 -6.13 52.17 -16.67
CA ALA A 125 -7.32 51.41 -17.07
C ALA A 125 -8.44 51.44 -16.01
N VAL A 126 -9.67 51.78 -16.42
CA VAL A 126 -10.86 51.75 -15.56
C VAL A 126 -11.26 50.30 -15.27
N ILE A 127 -10.54 49.62 -14.37
CA ILE A 127 -10.94 48.31 -13.86
C ILE A 127 -11.83 48.52 -12.64
N GLN A 128 -13.07 48.03 -12.72
CA GLN A 128 -14.05 48.16 -11.66
C GLN A 128 -13.68 47.30 -10.45
N THR A 129 -13.66 47.90 -9.25
CA THR A 129 -13.45 47.19 -7.97
C THR A 129 -14.48 46.07 -7.78
N VAL A 130 -14.01 44.88 -7.39
CA VAL A 130 -14.88 43.71 -7.21
C VAL A 130 -15.66 43.79 -5.89
N VAL A 131 -16.91 44.24 -5.96
CA VAL A 131 -17.78 44.38 -4.78
C VAL A 131 -18.87 43.31 -4.74
N VAL A 132 -19.31 42.85 -5.91
CA VAL A 132 -20.37 41.85 -6.10
C VAL A 132 -19.95 40.82 -7.15
N ILE A 133 -20.64 39.68 -7.23
CA ILE A 133 -20.28 38.57 -8.12
C ILE A 133 -20.32 38.95 -9.61
N GLU A 134 -21.07 39.97 -9.99
CA GLU A 134 -21.19 40.49 -11.35
C GLU A 134 -19.90 41.18 -11.82
N HIS A 135 -19.14 41.76 -10.89
CA HIS A 135 -17.88 42.45 -11.20
C HIS A 135 -16.74 41.47 -11.53
N VAL A 136 -16.93 40.17 -11.27
CA VAL A 136 -15.94 39.14 -11.62
C VAL A 136 -16.04 38.80 -13.11
N THR A 137 -15.22 39.50 -13.90
CA THR A 137 -15.17 39.42 -15.38
C THR A 137 -13.96 38.68 -15.93
N GLU A 138 -13.89 38.55 -17.26
CA GLU A 138 -12.82 37.93 -18.03
C GLU A 138 -11.41 38.50 -17.74
N VAL A 139 -11.32 39.76 -17.30
CA VAL A 139 -10.05 40.38 -16.88
C VAL A 139 -9.43 39.60 -15.72
N HIS A 140 -10.24 39.24 -14.72
CA HIS A 140 -9.79 38.45 -13.57
C HIS A 140 -9.35 37.04 -13.98
N ARG A 141 -10.02 36.45 -14.98
CA ARG A 141 -9.60 35.17 -15.57
C ARG A 141 -8.20 35.29 -16.18
N GLN A 142 -7.96 36.34 -16.96
CA GLN A 142 -6.68 36.56 -17.62
C GLN A 142 -5.56 36.82 -16.61
N CYS A 143 -5.78 37.68 -15.62
CA CYS A 143 -4.80 37.92 -14.56
C CYS A 143 -4.50 36.65 -13.75
N ALA A 144 -5.51 35.82 -13.44
CA ALA A 144 -5.27 34.52 -12.81
C ALA A 144 -4.41 33.59 -13.68
N TRP A 145 -4.52 33.71 -15.00
CA TRP A 145 -3.70 32.98 -15.97
C TRP A 145 -2.26 33.47 -16.01
N ASP A 146 -2.08 34.78 -16.06
CA ASP A 146 -0.78 35.44 -16.13
C ASP A 146 0.01 35.24 -14.83
N CYS A 147 -0.67 35.22 -13.68
CA CYS A 147 -0.07 34.86 -12.39
C CYS A 147 0.13 33.35 -12.19
N HIS A 148 -0.09 32.52 -13.22
CA HIS A 148 0.05 31.06 -13.17
C HIS A 148 -0.70 30.40 -12.00
N MET A 149 -1.94 30.86 -11.75
CA MET A 149 -2.75 30.32 -10.66
C MET A 149 -2.93 28.80 -10.82
N ARG A 150 -2.72 28.06 -9.72
CA ARG A 150 -2.89 26.60 -9.71
C ARG A 150 -4.31 26.22 -10.15
N PRO A 151 -4.50 25.23 -11.05
CA PRO A 151 -5.83 24.85 -11.53
C PRO A 151 -6.80 24.45 -10.43
N ALA A 152 -6.32 23.78 -9.38
CA ALA A 152 -7.15 23.40 -8.24
C ALA A 152 -7.74 24.64 -7.54
N THR A 153 -6.93 25.67 -7.28
CA THR A 153 -7.36 26.95 -6.69
C THR A 153 -8.35 27.66 -7.60
N PHE A 154 -8.04 27.70 -8.90
CA PHE A 154 -8.86 28.33 -9.93
C PHE A 154 -10.26 27.69 -10.01
N TYR A 155 -10.35 26.37 -10.22
CA TYR A 155 -11.62 25.68 -10.37
C TYR A 155 -12.43 25.62 -9.07
N THR A 156 -11.76 25.54 -7.90
CA THR A 156 -12.46 25.54 -6.60
C THR A 156 -13.25 26.84 -6.42
N PHE A 157 -12.63 27.98 -6.74
CA PHE A 157 -13.33 29.26 -6.68
C PHE A 157 -14.39 29.40 -7.78
N LEU A 158 -14.05 29.05 -9.02
CA LEU A 158 -14.98 29.11 -10.15
C LEU A 158 -16.25 28.29 -9.89
N GLN A 159 -16.14 27.14 -9.21
CA GLN A 159 -17.28 26.32 -8.81
C GLN A 159 -18.20 27.07 -7.85
N VAL A 160 -17.64 27.70 -6.81
CA VAL A 160 -18.41 28.51 -5.84
C VAL A 160 -19.05 29.70 -6.53
N LEU A 161 -18.29 30.42 -7.37
CA LEU A 161 -18.77 31.59 -8.10
C LEU A 161 -19.90 31.23 -9.06
N ASN A 162 -19.77 30.15 -9.83
CA ASN A 162 -20.80 29.73 -10.76
C ASN A 162 -22.08 29.28 -10.05
N LEU A 163 -21.98 28.61 -8.89
CA LEU A 163 -23.15 28.25 -8.10
C LEU A 163 -23.87 29.52 -7.59
N ALA A 164 -23.13 30.52 -7.13
CA ALA A 164 -23.70 31.80 -6.68
C ALA A 164 -24.28 32.64 -7.83
N ARG A 165 -23.72 32.54 -9.04
CA ARG A 165 -24.26 33.18 -10.24
C ARG A 165 -25.57 32.52 -10.68
N GLN A 166 -25.62 31.19 -10.67
CA GLN A 166 -26.82 30.42 -11.02
C GLN A 166 -27.99 30.72 -10.08
N SER A 167 -27.75 30.83 -8.76
CA SER A 167 -28.80 31.18 -7.79
C SER A 167 -29.36 32.60 -7.96
N ARG A 168 -28.68 33.45 -8.74
CA ARG A 168 -29.11 34.82 -9.10
C ARG A 168 -29.49 34.95 -10.57
N HIS A 169 -29.71 33.83 -11.27
CA HIS A 169 -30.07 33.78 -12.70
C HIS A 169 -29.06 34.44 -13.65
N LEU A 170 -27.78 34.50 -13.27
CA LEU A 170 -26.69 34.98 -14.13
C LEU A 170 -26.09 33.84 -14.95
N HIS A 171 -25.55 34.17 -16.13
CA HIS A 171 -24.85 33.20 -16.97
C HIS A 171 -23.61 32.63 -16.27
N ARG A 172 -23.42 31.31 -16.44
CA ARG A 172 -22.23 30.58 -15.98
C ARG A 172 -20.99 31.04 -16.75
N LEU A 173 -19.88 31.16 -16.03
CA LEU A 173 -18.56 31.43 -16.61
C LEU A 173 -17.91 30.12 -17.05
N GLU A 174 -17.65 29.97 -18.35
CA GLU A 174 -17.01 28.80 -18.98
C GLU A 174 -15.48 28.92 -19.05
N TRP A 175 -14.89 29.32 -17.91
CA TRP A 175 -13.47 29.60 -17.86
C TRP A 175 -12.62 28.34 -17.77
N HIS A 176 -11.52 28.36 -18.53
CA HIS A 176 -10.51 27.31 -18.52
C HIS A 176 -9.35 27.73 -17.60
N ALA A 177 -8.90 26.80 -16.76
CA ALA A 177 -7.75 27.06 -15.89
C ALA A 177 -6.42 27.01 -16.66
N PRO A 178 -5.35 27.63 -16.11
CA PRO A 178 -4.03 27.63 -16.74
C PRO A 178 -3.51 26.21 -16.97
N ARG A 179 -2.95 25.96 -18.17
CA ARG A 179 -2.34 24.66 -18.49
C ARG A 179 -1.13 24.44 -17.60
N THR A 180 -1.15 23.39 -16.79
CA THR A 180 0.02 22.92 -16.06
C THR A 180 0.55 21.66 -16.73
N ARG A 181 1.86 21.62 -16.99
CA ARG A 181 2.52 20.37 -17.40
C ARG A 181 2.40 19.38 -16.24
N THR A 182 1.94 18.16 -16.54
CA THR A 182 1.99 17.07 -15.57
C THR A 182 3.47 16.82 -15.24
N PRO A 183 3.90 16.97 -13.98
CA PRO A 183 5.30 16.73 -13.63
C PRO A 183 5.63 15.25 -13.86
N LEU A 184 6.80 15.00 -14.43
CA LEU A 184 7.34 13.64 -14.58
C LEU A 184 7.51 13.04 -13.18
N ARG A 185 6.92 11.87 -12.93
CA ARG A 185 7.10 11.16 -11.65
C ARG A 185 8.43 10.43 -11.65
N HIS A 186 9.31 10.87 -10.76
CA HIS A 186 10.58 10.21 -10.52
C HIS A 186 10.45 9.23 -9.36
N LEU A 187 10.50 7.93 -9.65
CA LEU A 187 10.49 6.90 -8.63
C LEU A 187 11.94 6.52 -8.25
N PRO A 188 12.31 6.51 -6.97
CA PRO A 188 13.64 6.06 -6.57
C PRO A 188 13.82 4.55 -6.86
N PRO A 189 15.06 4.10 -7.13
CA PRO A 189 15.33 2.70 -7.39
C PRO A 189 14.85 1.75 -6.29
N THR A 190 14.42 0.54 -6.67
CA THR A 190 13.88 -0.47 -5.76
C THR A 190 14.80 -0.80 -4.58
N TRP A 191 16.13 -0.75 -4.79
CA TRP A 191 17.11 -0.99 -3.71
C TRP A 191 17.05 0.08 -2.61
N GLN A 192 16.77 1.35 -2.96
CA GLN A 192 16.65 2.44 -1.99
C GLN A 192 15.42 2.25 -1.11
N ILE A 193 14.27 1.91 -1.73
CA ILE A 193 13.03 1.58 -1.01
C ILE A 193 13.25 0.41 -0.06
N ARG A 194 13.91 -0.65 -0.52
CA ARG A 194 14.22 -1.82 0.31
C ARG A 194 15.12 -1.47 1.48
N ARG A 195 16.14 -0.62 1.28
CA ARG A 195 17.03 -0.15 2.35
C ARG A 195 16.28 0.63 3.43
N ILE A 196 15.43 1.57 3.03
CA ILE A 196 14.61 2.35 3.98
C ILE A 196 13.65 1.43 4.73
N ARG A 197 12.97 0.52 4.03
CA ARG A 197 12.06 -0.46 4.66
C ARG A 197 12.79 -1.36 5.65
N PHE A 198 14.01 -1.80 5.32
CA PHE A 198 14.83 -2.60 6.22
C PHE A 198 15.17 -1.83 7.51
N GLU A 199 15.58 -0.57 7.40
CA GLU A 199 15.89 0.26 8.56
C GLU A 199 14.65 0.54 9.42
N LEU A 200 13.50 0.86 8.80
CA LEU A 200 12.23 1.01 9.51
C LEU A 200 11.87 -0.27 10.28
N LYS A 201 12.02 -1.43 9.62
CA LYS A 201 11.77 -2.73 10.24
C LYS A 201 12.72 -2.98 11.41
N HIS A 202 14.01 -2.71 11.25
CA HIS A 202 15.02 -2.87 12.29
C HIS A 202 14.74 -1.98 13.51
N VAL A 203 14.39 -0.70 13.30
CA VAL A 203 14.00 0.20 14.40
C VAL A 203 12.74 -0.31 15.10
N TRP A 204 11.73 -0.77 14.36
CA TRP A 204 10.49 -1.30 14.94
C TRP A 204 10.73 -2.53 15.83
N PHE A 205 11.55 -3.48 15.37
CA PHE A 205 11.89 -4.65 16.19
C PHE A 205 12.68 -4.28 17.46
N ARG A 206 13.53 -3.24 17.41
CA ARG A 206 14.17 -2.70 18.61
C ARG A 206 13.15 -2.10 19.58
N THR A 207 12.12 -1.41 19.10
CA THR A 207 11.01 -0.92 19.94
C THR A 207 10.29 -2.08 20.65
N LEU A 208 9.96 -3.15 19.92
CA LEU A 208 9.31 -4.33 20.50
C LEU A 208 10.20 -5.01 21.55
N ALA A 209 11.48 -5.22 21.24
CA ALA A 209 12.44 -5.80 22.17
C ALA A 209 12.60 -4.94 23.43
N ARG A 210 12.59 -3.60 23.29
CA ARG A 210 12.63 -2.68 24.44
C ARG A 210 11.43 -2.86 25.36
N TRP A 211 10.22 -3.02 24.81
CA TRP A 211 9.02 -3.25 25.62
C TRP A 211 9.04 -4.61 26.30
N GLU A 212 9.37 -5.68 25.57
CA GLU A 212 9.50 -7.03 26.14
C GLU A 212 10.54 -7.05 27.27
N ARG A 213 11.70 -6.41 27.07
CA ARG A 213 12.74 -6.33 28.08
C ARG A 213 12.31 -5.50 29.30
N THR A 214 11.58 -4.40 29.08
CA THR A 214 11.01 -3.61 30.18
C THR A 214 10.06 -4.45 31.02
N ASP A 215 9.18 -5.22 30.38
CA ASP A 215 8.22 -6.09 31.06
C ASP A 215 8.94 -7.21 31.84
N GLN A 216 10.00 -7.80 31.28
CA GLN A 216 10.86 -8.79 31.95
C GLN A 216 11.55 -8.22 33.20
N LEU A 217 12.17 -7.05 33.08
CA LEU A 217 12.86 -6.39 34.20
C LEU A 217 11.87 -6.07 35.34
N LEU A 218 10.69 -5.55 35.01
CA LEU A 218 9.65 -5.27 36.01
C LEU A 218 9.04 -6.54 36.63
N SER A 219 9.08 -7.68 35.93
CA SER A 219 8.67 -8.99 36.46
C SER A 219 9.70 -9.65 37.38
N GLY A 220 10.88 -9.05 37.56
CA GLY A 220 11.91 -9.52 38.49
C GLY A 220 13.12 -10.21 37.84
N GLN A 221 13.25 -10.19 36.50
CA GLN A 221 14.50 -10.63 35.89
C GLN A 221 15.66 -9.66 36.23
N PRO A 222 16.85 -10.17 36.56
CA PRO A 222 17.98 -9.31 36.91
C PRO A 222 18.48 -8.51 35.68
N PRO A 223 18.92 -7.26 35.89
CA PRO A 223 19.61 -6.50 34.86
C PRO A 223 20.96 -7.14 34.53
N VAL A 224 21.31 -7.17 33.25
CA VAL A 224 22.55 -7.79 32.74
C VAL A 224 23.69 -6.75 32.65
N SER A 225 23.37 -5.46 32.67
CA SER A 225 24.33 -4.36 32.59
C SER A 225 23.97 -3.19 33.52
N GLU A 226 24.93 -2.30 33.77
CA GLU A 226 24.70 -1.05 34.51
C GLU A 226 23.64 -0.17 33.84
N GLU A 227 23.60 -0.16 32.50
CA GLU A 227 22.57 0.54 31.74
C GLU A 227 21.18 -0.01 32.02
N GLU A 228 21.01 -1.34 32.04
CA GLU A 228 19.73 -1.97 32.38
C GLU A 228 19.34 -1.73 33.84
N ALA A 229 20.30 -1.69 34.76
CA ALA A 229 20.04 -1.34 36.16
C ALA A 229 19.52 0.11 36.27
N SER A 230 20.10 1.04 35.51
CA SER A 230 19.62 2.43 35.41
C SER A 230 18.22 2.52 34.79
N GLN A 231 17.96 1.75 33.73
CA GLN A 231 16.64 1.68 33.10
C GLN A 231 15.58 1.12 34.06
N LEU A 232 15.87 0.02 34.76
CA LEU A 232 14.96 -0.57 35.75
C LEU A 232 14.61 0.42 36.85
N LYS A 233 15.60 1.14 37.39
CA LYS A 233 15.40 2.22 38.37
C LYS A 233 14.43 3.30 37.85
N ASN A 234 14.58 3.68 36.58
CA ASN A 234 13.67 4.62 35.91
C ASN A 234 12.25 4.05 35.78
N TYR A 235 12.10 2.80 35.32
CA TYR A 235 10.80 2.16 35.13
C TYR A 235 10.02 1.99 36.42
N GLN A 236 10.70 1.60 37.51
CA GLN A 236 10.09 1.44 38.83
C GLN A 236 9.53 2.76 39.35
N LEU A 237 10.29 3.86 39.25
CA LEU A 237 9.82 5.18 39.65
C LEU A 237 8.58 5.59 38.84
N PHE A 238 8.58 5.35 37.53
CA PHE A 238 7.45 5.68 36.67
C PHE A 238 6.20 4.87 37.03
N GLN A 239 6.34 3.56 37.24
CA GLN A 239 5.24 2.67 37.64
C GLN A 239 4.67 3.06 39.01
N GLN A 240 5.53 3.42 39.96
CA GLN A 240 5.11 3.91 41.27
C GLN A 240 4.26 5.18 41.13
N ARG A 241 4.73 6.18 40.36
CA ARG A 241 4.00 7.44 40.15
C ARG A 241 2.71 7.26 39.37
N MET A 242 2.64 6.31 38.44
CA MET A 242 1.39 5.94 37.76
C MET A 242 0.33 5.47 38.76
N LYS A 243 0.73 4.66 39.76
CA LYS A 243 -0.18 4.16 40.81
C LYS A 243 -0.63 5.28 41.75
N GLU A 244 0.29 6.14 42.18
CA GLU A 244 -0.01 7.24 43.12
C GLU A 244 -0.94 8.31 42.51
N ILE A 245 -0.78 8.62 41.23
CA ILE A 245 -1.49 9.72 40.56
C ILE A 245 -2.76 9.22 39.85
N HIS A 246 -2.95 7.90 39.77
CA HIS A 246 -4.02 7.26 39.01
C HIS A 246 -4.09 7.76 37.55
N HIS A 247 -2.93 7.98 36.93
CA HIS A 247 -2.84 8.42 35.54
C HIS A 247 -1.82 7.57 34.77
N PRO A 248 -2.14 7.04 33.58
CA PRO A 248 -1.30 6.05 32.90
C PRO A 248 0.00 6.61 32.34
N CYS A 249 0.09 7.93 32.15
CA CYS A 249 1.32 8.60 31.73
C CYS A 249 1.53 9.89 32.55
N PRO A 250 2.04 9.80 33.79
CA PRO A 250 2.24 10.96 34.64
C PRO A 250 3.20 11.96 34.00
N GLY A 251 2.83 13.23 34.03
CA GLY A 251 3.63 14.30 33.46
C GLY A 251 4.90 14.61 34.24
N LEU A 252 5.85 15.32 33.60
CA LEU A 252 7.10 15.70 34.26
C LEU A 252 6.89 16.50 35.56
N LYS A 253 5.85 17.33 35.66
CA LYS A 253 5.48 18.03 36.90
C LYS A 253 4.98 17.07 37.98
N ALA A 254 4.18 16.08 37.56
CA ALA A 254 3.58 15.07 38.43
C ALA A 254 4.64 14.07 38.96
N LEU A 255 5.67 13.78 38.15
CA LEU A 255 6.82 12.96 38.55
C LEU A 255 7.76 13.63 39.57
N ARG A 256 7.67 14.97 39.72
CA ARG A 256 8.56 15.78 40.57
C ARG A 256 7.78 16.77 41.46
N PRO A 257 7.00 16.33 42.46
CA PRO A 257 6.46 17.29 43.41
C PRO A 257 7.63 17.97 44.15
N ARG A 258 7.88 19.25 43.83
CA ARG A 258 8.80 20.18 44.54
C ARG A 258 10.31 20.05 44.30
N VAL A 259 10.77 19.38 43.23
CA VAL A 259 12.21 19.26 42.89
C VAL A 259 12.54 19.79 41.46
N PRO A 260 13.68 20.50 41.25
CA PRO A 260 14.16 20.90 39.93
C PRO A 260 14.46 19.70 39.00
N ILE A 261 14.34 19.91 37.68
CA ILE A 261 14.62 18.86 36.67
C ILE A 261 16.10 18.44 36.69
N SER A 262 17.01 19.40 36.91
CA SER A 262 18.46 19.15 36.99
C SER A 262 18.81 18.14 38.07
N THR A 263 18.16 18.21 39.23
CA THR A 263 18.36 17.27 40.35
C THR A 263 17.88 15.86 39.99
N LEU A 264 16.76 15.75 39.27
CA LEU A 264 16.22 14.46 38.82
C LEU A 264 17.17 13.81 37.80
N HIS A 265 17.68 14.58 36.84
CA HIS A 265 18.69 14.12 35.88
C HIS A 265 20.00 13.74 36.57
N ALA A 266 20.46 14.51 37.57
CA ALA A 266 21.65 14.19 38.33
C ALA A 266 21.53 12.86 39.11
N GLN A 267 20.31 12.43 39.43
CA GLN A 267 20.01 11.13 40.05
C GLN A 267 19.88 9.98 39.04
N GLY A 268 20.08 10.26 37.74
CA GLY A 268 20.00 9.30 36.64
C GLY A 268 18.58 9.08 36.11
N TYR A 269 17.63 9.95 36.44
CA TYR A 269 16.24 9.81 36.01
C TYR A 269 15.94 10.65 34.76
N HIS A 270 15.39 10.01 33.73
CA HIS A 270 15.02 10.68 32.48
C HIS A 270 13.62 10.27 32.03
N PHE A 271 12.73 11.26 31.83
CA PHE A 271 11.35 11.01 31.42
C PHE A 271 11.23 10.20 30.12
N GLU A 272 12.08 10.47 29.13
CA GLU A 272 12.04 9.76 27.86
C GLU A 272 12.41 8.28 28.05
N LEU A 273 13.42 7.97 28.86
CA LEU A 273 13.75 6.59 29.19
C LEU A 273 12.58 5.91 29.90
N MET A 274 12.03 6.55 30.93
CA MET A 274 10.86 6.05 31.66
C MET A 274 9.68 5.73 30.72
N ALA A 275 9.23 6.73 29.97
CA ALA A 275 8.01 6.64 29.16
C ALA A 275 8.18 5.69 27.98
N ASN A 276 9.37 5.64 27.36
CA ASN A 276 9.64 4.78 26.20
C ASN A 276 9.65 3.28 26.55
N GLY A 277 9.89 2.93 27.82
CA GLY A 277 9.72 1.57 28.32
C GLY A 277 8.27 1.12 28.28
N PHE A 278 7.32 2.01 28.56
CA PHE A 278 5.88 1.68 28.63
C PHE A 278 5.12 1.97 27.33
N TYR A 279 5.49 2.99 26.58
CA TYR A 279 4.70 3.47 25.44
C TYR A 279 5.59 3.82 24.23
N PRO A 280 5.02 3.90 23.01
CA PRO A 280 5.76 4.38 21.85
C PRO A 280 6.10 5.86 21.98
N SER A 281 7.34 6.21 21.62
CA SER A 281 7.78 7.58 21.45
C SER A 281 7.27 8.19 20.14
N SER A 282 7.51 9.49 19.97
CA SER A 282 7.30 10.21 18.70
C SER A 282 8.02 9.56 17.51
N SER A 283 9.21 8.99 17.73
CA SER A 283 9.96 8.31 16.67
C SER A 283 9.38 6.92 16.39
N ASP A 284 9.16 6.11 17.44
CA ASP A 284 8.66 4.74 17.31
C ASP A 284 7.34 4.69 16.53
N ILE A 285 6.42 5.62 16.83
CA ILE A 285 5.10 5.64 16.19
C ILE A 285 5.19 5.98 14.69
N ARG A 286 6.16 6.82 14.29
CA ARG A 286 6.38 7.18 12.88
C ARG A 286 7.08 6.08 12.13
N VAL A 287 8.00 5.37 12.78
CA VAL A 287 8.59 4.14 12.21
C VAL A 287 7.50 3.14 11.91
N ALA A 288 6.65 2.84 12.89
CA ALA A 288 5.52 1.92 12.73
C ALA A 288 4.58 2.36 11.60
N PHE A 289 4.21 3.64 11.57
CA PHE A 289 3.34 4.22 10.55
C PHE A 289 3.91 4.10 9.13
N HIS A 290 5.16 4.50 8.91
CA HIS A 290 5.79 4.45 7.59
C HIS A 290 6.10 3.01 7.14
N LEU A 291 6.41 2.10 8.07
CA LEU A 291 6.54 0.68 7.77
C LEU A 291 5.21 0.11 7.26
N CYS A 292 4.10 0.44 7.91
CA CYS A 292 2.76 0.06 7.45
C CYS A 292 2.44 0.63 6.06
N LEU A 293 2.79 1.89 5.78
CA LEU A 293 2.61 2.48 4.45
C LEU A 293 3.41 1.73 3.37
N SER A 294 4.66 1.38 3.67
CA SER A 294 5.54 0.68 2.72
C SER A 294 5.04 -0.73 2.37
N ASP A 295 4.32 -1.38 3.30
CA ASP A 295 3.82 -2.75 3.12
C ASP A 295 2.41 -2.81 2.51
N THR A 296 1.56 -1.83 2.81
CA THR A 296 0.16 -1.80 2.34
C THR A 296 -0.04 -1.09 1.01
N GLY A 297 0.85 -0.15 0.67
CA GLY A 297 0.64 0.77 -0.44
C GLY A 297 -0.53 1.75 -0.23
N TRP A 298 -1.10 1.84 0.98
CA TRP A 298 -2.21 2.73 1.27
C TRP A 298 -1.80 4.21 1.23
N ASN A 299 -2.77 5.09 0.99
CA ASN A 299 -2.52 6.52 1.16
C ASN A 299 -2.34 6.84 2.66
N PRO A 300 -1.49 7.81 3.03
CA PRO A 300 -1.34 8.23 4.44
C PRO A 300 -2.67 8.56 5.12
N SER A 301 -3.63 9.16 4.41
CA SER A 301 -4.94 9.46 4.97
C SER A 301 -5.73 8.22 5.37
N VAL A 302 -5.67 7.14 4.60
CA VAL A 302 -6.43 5.90 4.87
C VAL A 302 -5.91 5.27 6.15
N LEU A 303 -4.59 5.26 6.31
CA LEU A 303 -3.93 4.70 7.49
C LEU A 303 -4.16 5.58 8.74
N LEU A 304 -4.16 6.92 8.60
CA LEU A 304 -4.46 7.85 9.69
C LEU A 304 -5.93 7.82 10.14
N ASP A 305 -6.86 7.56 9.21
CA ASP A 305 -8.31 7.52 9.46
C ASP A 305 -8.78 6.13 9.97
N LEU A 306 -7.86 5.18 10.18
CA LEU A 306 -8.18 3.89 10.79
C LEU A 306 -8.81 4.08 12.17
N ASP A 307 -9.88 3.34 12.43
CA ASP A 307 -10.62 3.34 13.67
C ASP A 307 -10.47 1.98 14.36
N VAL A 308 -9.89 2.00 15.56
CA VAL A 308 -9.63 0.80 16.36
C VAL A 308 -10.91 0.19 16.96
N ASP A 309 -11.98 0.98 17.05
CA ASP A 309 -13.27 0.55 17.59
C ASP A 309 -14.18 -0.02 16.49
N ASP A 310 -13.84 0.16 15.21
CA ASP A 310 -14.50 -0.46 14.05
C ASP A 310 -13.87 -1.80 13.66
N ARG A 311 -14.48 -2.50 12.69
CA ARG A 311 -13.87 -3.65 12.00
C ARG A 311 -12.69 -3.19 11.14
N TRP A 312 -11.47 -3.35 11.67
CA TRP A 312 -10.24 -3.01 10.94
C TRP A 312 -9.36 -4.23 10.62
N LEU A 313 -9.56 -5.37 11.30
CA LEU A 313 -8.78 -6.60 11.09
C LEU A 313 -9.64 -7.86 11.28
N GLU A 314 -9.55 -8.80 10.35
CA GLU A 314 -10.21 -10.10 10.46
C GLU A 314 -9.34 -11.24 9.90
N PRO A 315 -9.52 -12.49 10.35
CA PRO A 315 -8.93 -13.65 9.71
C PRO A 315 -9.38 -13.80 8.26
N HIS A 316 -8.49 -14.25 7.37
CA HIS A 316 -8.85 -14.50 5.98
C HIS A 316 -9.80 -15.71 5.89
N PRO A 317 -10.92 -15.63 5.13
CA PRO A 317 -11.97 -16.64 5.16
C PRO A 317 -11.55 -18.02 4.65
N LYS A 318 -10.47 -18.11 3.87
CA LYS A 318 -9.94 -19.38 3.34
C LYS A 318 -8.67 -19.88 4.05
N ASP A 319 -8.02 -19.02 4.85
CA ASP A 319 -6.72 -19.32 5.44
C ASP A 319 -6.58 -18.56 6.77
N ALA A 320 -6.84 -19.24 7.88
CA ALA A 320 -6.78 -18.63 9.21
C ALA A 320 -5.37 -18.15 9.62
N SER A 321 -4.31 -18.56 8.91
CA SER A 321 -2.95 -18.03 9.15
C SER A 321 -2.75 -16.61 8.60
N ARG A 322 -3.69 -16.13 7.78
CA ARG A 322 -3.70 -14.81 7.15
C ARG A 322 -4.80 -13.93 7.71
N TYR A 323 -4.64 -12.63 7.50
CA TYR A 323 -5.65 -11.63 7.86
C TYR A 323 -5.97 -10.72 6.69
N LEU A 324 -7.15 -10.12 6.77
CA LEU A 324 -7.61 -8.99 5.97
C LEU A 324 -7.69 -7.75 6.86
N MET A 325 -7.01 -6.69 6.45
CA MET A 325 -7.05 -5.39 7.07
C MET A 325 -7.91 -4.44 6.23
N TYR A 326 -8.82 -3.73 6.89
CA TYR A 326 -9.80 -2.86 6.26
C TYR A 326 -9.54 -1.40 6.62
N GLY A 327 -9.52 -0.53 5.61
CA GLY A 327 -9.35 0.91 5.79
C GLY A 327 -10.35 1.67 4.93
N TYR A 328 -10.93 2.75 5.47
CA TYR A 328 -11.91 3.53 4.73
C TYR A 328 -11.28 4.75 4.05
N LYS A 329 -11.50 4.91 2.74
CA LYS A 329 -11.04 6.08 1.99
C LYS A 329 -12.16 7.11 1.89
N SER A 330 -12.20 8.03 2.85
CA SER A 330 -13.21 9.10 2.98
C SER A 330 -13.48 9.88 1.69
N ARG A 331 -12.45 10.16 0.86
CA ARG A 331 -12.60 10.89 -0.41
C ARG A 331 -13.21 10.08 -1.55
N GLY A 332 -13.05 8.77 -1.52
CA GLY A 332 -13.52 7.88 -2.58
C GLY A 332 -14.82 7.16 -2.22
N GLY A 333 -15.24 7.21 -0.95
CA GLY A 333 -16.36 6.41 -0.45
C GLY A 333 -16.09 4.91 -0.55
N THR A 334 -14.83 4.49 -0.63
CA THR A 334 -14.44 3.10 -0.90
C THR A 334 -13.60 2.52 0.22
N GLU A 335 -13.84 1.24 0.51
CA GLU A 335 -13.01 0.44 1.38
C GLU A 335 -11.73 0.01 0.65
N GLN A 336 -10.61 0.04 1.34
CA GLN A 336 -9.33 -0.49 0.91
C GLN A 336 -9.02 -1.72 1.75
N ILE A 337 -8.59 -2.78 1.10
CA ILE A 337 -8.29 -4.05 1.74
C ILE A 337 -6.80 -4.34 1.55
N SER A 338 -6.15 -4.83 2.59
CA SER A 338 -4.76 -5.31 2.54
C SER A 338 -4.69 -6.68 3.22
N GLU A 339 -3.96 -7.61 2.62
CA GLU A 339 -3.77 -8.97 3.16
C GLU A 339 -2.40 -9.08 3.84
N GLY A 340 -2.33 -9.85 4.93
CA GLY A 340 -1.07 -10.13 5.62
C GLY A 340 -1.09 -11.46 6.38
N LEU A 341 0.02 -11.76 7.05
CA LEU A 341 0.23 -13.01 7.79
C LEU A 341 0.31 -12.74 9.29
N PHE A 342 -0.47 -13.46 10.11
CA PHE A 342 -0.44 -13.30 11.57
C PHE A 342 0.93 -13.64 12.18
N LYS A 343 1.67 -14.60 11.59
CA LYS A 343 3.02 -14.96 12.06
C LYS A 343 4.06 -13.84 11.90
N SER A 344 3.80 -12.84 11.05
CA SER A 344 4.75 -11.78 10.75
C SER A 344 4.55 -10.59 11.69
N ARG A 345 5.35 -10.53 12.77
CA ARG A 345 5.32 -9.43 13.77
C ARG A 345 5.58 -8.05 13.18
N GLY A 346 6.22 -7.97 12.01
CA GLY A 346 6.47 -6.72 11.28
C GLY A 346 5.43 -6.41 10.21
N SER A 347 4.35 -7.18 10.11
CA SER A 347 3.27 -6.90 9.16
C SER A 347 2.29 -5.84 9.71
N PRO A 348 1.62 -5.05 8.86
CA PRO A 348 0.80 -3.91 9.29
C PRO A 348 -0.24 -4.23 10.35
N GLY A 349 -1.01 -5.33 10.18
CA GLY A 349 -2.02 -5.75 11.15
C GLY A 349 -1.41 -6.08 12.52
N MET A 350 -0.26 -6.76 12.56
CA MET A 350 0.43 -7.11 13.80
C MET A 350 1.06 -5.89 14.48
N ILE A 351 1.59 -4.95 13.70
CA ILE A 351 2.10 -3.67 14.21
C ILE A 351 0.97 -2.92 14.92
N ILE A 352 -0.18 -2.78 14.27
CA ILE A 352 -1.32 -2.05 14.84
C ILE A 352 -1.88 -2.78 16.05
N GLN A 353 -2.01 -4.12 16.03
CA GLN A 353 -2.43 -4.89 17.21
C GLN A 353 -1.50 -4.66 18.40
N ALA A 354 -0.18 -4.70 18.19
CA ALA A 354 0.80 -4.45 19.24
C ALA A 354 0.69 -3.02 19.79
N LEU A 355 0.51 -2.02 18.92
CA LEU A 355 0.30 -0.63 19.33
C LEU A 355 -1.00 -0.45 20.12
N VAL A 356 -2.10 -1.02 19.66
CA VAL A 356 -3.42 -0.92 20.33
C VAL A 356 -3.35 -1.53 21.72
N ALA A 357 -2.74 -2.71 21.85
CA ALA A 357 -2.53 -3.39 23.13
C ALA A 357 -1.64 -2.55 24.07
N ARG A 358 -0.48 -2.09 23.59
CA ARG A 358 0.47 -1.31 24.43
C ARG A 358 -0.11 0.03 24.86
N THR A 359 -0.93 0.66 24.02
CA THR A 359 -1.51 1.99 24.28
C THR A 359 -2.91 1.95 24.90
N ALA A 360 -3.43 0.77 25.26
CA ALA A 360 -4.75 0.63 25.87
C ALA A 360 -4.95 1.52 27.11
N PRO A 361 -3.99 1.64 28.05
CA PRO A 361 -4.14 2.54 29.20
C PRO A 361 -4.29 4.02 28.79
N LEU A 362 -3.51 4.47 27.80
CA LEU A 362 -3.58 5.84 27.29
C LEU A 362 -4.96 6.12 26.66
N ARG A 363 -5.50 5.14 25.95
CA ARG A 363 -6.82 5.25 25.31
C ARG A 363 -7.94 5.34 26.33
N SER A 364 -7.88 4.59 27.44
CA SER A 364 -8.84 4.72 28.54
C SER A 364 -8.82 6.13 29.14
N GLN A 365 -7.64 6.70 29.38
CA GLN A 365 -7.52 8.09 29.86
C GLN A 365 -8.13 9.09 28.87
N LEU A 366 -7.91 8.91 27.55
CA LEU A 366 -8.51 9.77 26.54
C LEU A 366 -10.04 9.66 26.50
N ARG A 367 -10.61 8.48 26.80
CA ARG A 367 -12.07 8.28 26.92
C ARG A 367 -12.64 9.05 28.11
N GLU A 368 -11.94 9.05 29.25
CA GLU A 368 -12.32 9.86 30.41
C GLU A 368 -12.26 11.36 30.12
N GLU A 369 -11.16 11.83 29.51
CA GLU A 369 -11.02 13.23 29.09
C GLU A 369 -12.12 13.64 28.09
N LEU A 370 -12.52 12.73 27.20
CA LEU A 370 -13.59 12.96 26.22
C LEU A 370 -14.95 13.13 26.92
N LEU A 371 -15.27 12.32 27.93
CA LEU A 371 -16.50 12.45 28.72
C LEU A 371 -16.57 13.80 29.43
N GLN A 372 -15.46 14.24 30.03
CA GLN A 372 -15.35 15.56 30.67
C GLN A 372 -15.50 16.71 29.66
N ALA A 373 -14.87 16.58 28.49
CA ALA A 373 -14.96 17.58 27.42
C ALA A 373 -16.39 17.68 26.86
N ARG A 374 -17.08 16.55 26.67
CA ARG A 374 -18.49 16.52 26.25
C ARG A 374 -19.41 17.20 27.26
N SER A 375 -19.21 16.93 28.55
CA SER A 375 -19.97 17.59 29.62
C SER A 375 -19.74 19.10 29.64
N THR A 376 -18.51 19.54 29.41
CA THR A 376 -18.18 20.97 29.33
C THR A 376 -18.80 21.63 28.10
N TYR A 377 -18.74 20.97 26.95
CA TYR A 377 -19.40 21.43 25.72
C TYR A 377 -20.91 21.53 25.90
N ALA A 378 -21.57 20.51 26.47
CA ALA A 378 -23.01 20.52 26.72
C ALA A 378 -23.45 21.72 27.58
N ARG A 379 -22.71 22.02 28.66
CA ARG A 379 -22.96 23.20 29.50
C ARG A 379 -22.81 24.51 28.73
N LEU A 380 -21.71 24.69 28.00
CA LEU A 380 -21.46 25.92 27.23
C LEU A 380 -22.45 26.09 26.08
N ASN A 381 -22.82 25.00 25.41
CA ASN A 381 -23.79 24.99 24.32
C ASN A 381 -25.21 25.32 24.80
N ALA A 382 -25.55 25.00 26.06
CA ALA A 382 -26.83 25.39 26.65
C ALA A 382 -26.86 26.88 27.05
N SER A 383 -25.72 27.48 27.42
CA SER A 383 -25.63 28.89 27.82
C SER A 383 -25.46 29.84 26.64
N ASP A 384 -24.49 29.58 25.77
CA ASP A 384 -24.18 30.41 24.60
C ASP A 384 -23.61 29.53 23.47
N PRO A 385 -24.48 29.05 22.54
CA PRO A 385 -24.08 28.19 21.43
C PRO A 385 -23.05 28.80 20.48
N GLN A 386 -23.04 30.13 20.32
CA GLN A 386 -22.20 30.83 19.33
C GLN A 386 -20.90 31.37 19.92
N SER A 387 -20.72 31.33 21.25
CA SER A 387 -19.48 31.77 21.90
C SER A 387 -18.21 31.08 21.37
N THR A 388 -17.11 31.84 21.33
CA THR A 388 -15.76 31.32 21.05
C THR A 388 -15.37 30.20 22.02
N ALA A 389 -15.85 30.26 23.26
CA ALA A 389 -15.64 29.23 24.28
C ALA A 389 -16.36 27.92 23.93
N CYS A 390 -17.63 27.99 23.51
CA CYS A 390 -18.41 26.84 23.03
C CYS A 390 -17.75 26.20 21.79
N ASN A 391 -17.36 27.01 20.81
CA ASN A 391 -16.64 26.55 19.61
C ASN A 391 -15.31 25.86 19.97
N SER A 392 -14.56 26.41 20.92
CA SER A 392 -13.32 25.80 21.43
C SER A 392 -13.57 24.49 22.16
N ALA A 393 -14.66 24.39 22.93
CA ALA A 393 -15.07 23.16 23.60
C ALA A 393 -15.48 22.07 22.60
N LYS A 394 -16.27 22.41 21.58
CA LYS A 394 -16.63 21.48 20.48
C LYS A 394 -15.39 21.01 19.73
N ALA A 395 -14.47 21.91 19.39
CA ALA A 395 -13.20 21.55 18.76
C ALA A 395 -12.37 20.58 19.62
N ARG A 396 -12.38 20.75 20.95
CA ARG A 396 -11.73 19.82 21.87
C ARG A 396 -12.38 18.44 21.86
N VAL A 397 -13.71 18.35 21.85
CA VAL A 397 -14.46 17.08 21.76
C VAL A 397 -14.07 16.34 20.49
N VAL A 398 -14.19 16.99 19.34
CA VAL A 398 -13.84 16.41 18.03
C VAL A 398 -12.39 15.92 18.00
N LYS A 399 -11.47 16.71 18.56
CA LYS A 399 -10.06 16.34 18.66
C LYS A 399 -9.86 15.09 19.51
N LEU A 400 -10.49 15.00 20.68
CA LEU A 400 -10.38 13.83 21.56
C LEU A 400 -11.03 12.58 20.95
N GLU A 401 -12.16 12.71 20.24
CA GLU A 401 -12.78 11.61 19.49
C GLU A 401 -11.83 11.02 18.45
N GLN A 402 -11.11 11.87 17.71
CA GLN A 402 -10.08 11.41 16.79
C GLN A 402 -8.96 10.65 17.51
N GLY A 403 -8.53 11.13 18.68
CA GLY A 403 -7.48 10.48 19.47
C GLY A 403 -7.88 9.10 19.98
N VAL A 404 -9.10 8.96 20.51
CA VAL A 404 -9.61 7.67 21.04
C VAL A 404 -9.65 6.59 19.96
N ARG A 405 -10.11 6.94 18.75
CA ARG A 405 -10.21 6.04 17.59
C ARG A 405 -8.84 5.70 16.98
N SER A 406 -7.84 6.54 17.19
CA SER A 406 -6.55 6.39 16.52
C SER A 406 -5.74 5.21 17.06
N PRO A 407 -5.17 4.36 16.19
CA PRO A 407 -4.14 3.40 16.61
C PRO A 407 -2.79 4.08 16.87
N TRP A 408 -2.61 5.34 16.44
CA TRP A 408 -1.31 6.01 16.38
C TRP A 408 -1.00 6.83 17.64
N LEU A 409 -1.34 6.32 18.83
CA LEU A 409 -1.08 6.99 20.10
C LEU A 409 0.40 6.94 20.47
N TYR A 410 0.94 8.03 21.02
CA TYR A 410 2.33 8.11 21.49
C TYR A 410 2.51 9.14 22.61
N VAL A 411 3.65 9.05 23.30
CA VAL A 411 4.03 9.95 24.39
C VAL A 411 5.20 10.86 23.98
N SER A 412 5.20 12.09 24.51
CA SER A 412 6.28 13.06 24.28
C SER A 412 6.46 13.97 25.49
N LYS A 413 7.62 14.62 25.57
CA LYS A 413 8.04 15.52 26.67
C LYS A 413 7.26 16.84 26.74
N ILE A 414 6.62 17.26 25.64
CA ILE A 414 6.10 18.63 25.47
C ILE A 414 4.63 18.74 25.91
N GLY A 415 4.34 19.46 27.02
CA GLY A 415 3.03 20.07 27.33
C GLY A 415 1.87 19.12 27.65
N ARG A 416 1.40 18.35 26.67
CA ARG A 416 0.41 17.26 26.83
C ARG A 416 1.16 15.92 26.83
N HIS A 417 0.67 14.92 27.55
CA HIS A 417 1.40 13.65 27.69
C HIS A 417 0.99 12.59 26.66
N ILE A 418 -0.22 12.70 26.11
CA ILE A 418 -0.75 11.77 25.11
C ILE A 418 -0.97 12.52 23.79
N PHE A 419 -0.37 12.00 22.72
CA PHE A 419 -0.48 12.52 21.36
C PHE A 419 -0.90 11.42 20.39
N TRP A 420 -1.33 11.83 19.20
CA TRP A 420 -1.58 10.93 18.09
C TRP A 420 -1.17 11.55 16.76
N LEU A 421 -0.84 10.70 15.80
CA LEU A 421 -0.53 11.15 14.45
C LEU A 421 -1.77 11.72 13.77
N ASN A 422 -1.57 12.77 12.98
CA ASN A 422 -2.58 13.37 12.12
C ASN A 422 -1.95 13.79 10.78
N SER A 423 -2.75 14.37 9.89
CA SER A 423 -2.32 14.76 8.53
C SER A 423 -1.15 15.75 8.47
N ILE A 424 -0.79 16.39 9.59
CA ILE A 424 0.31 17.35 9.70
C ILE A 424 1.52 16.73 10.41
N THR A 425 1.29 15.94 11.45
CA THR A 425 2.36 15.45 12.33
C THR A 425 3.03 14.18 11.83
N TYR A 426 2.37 13.37 11.00
CA TYR A 426 2.90 12.06 10.57
C TYR A 426 4.24 12.17 9.85
N CYS A 427 4.47 13.24 9.08
CA CYS A 427 5.67 13.42 8.28
C CYS A 427 6.77 14.23 8.97
N ARG A 428 6.53 14.81 10.16
CA ARG A 428 7.50 15.68 10.87
C ARG A 428 8.29 14.90 11.89
N THR A 429 9.55 15.23 12.16
CA THR A 429 10.37 14.53 13.18
C THR A 429 9.82 14.72 14.60
N SER A 430 9.46 15.96 14.95
CA SER A 430 8.89 16.32 16.26
C SER A 430 7.80 17.40 16.14
N ILE A 431 7.14 17.71 17.25
CA ILE A 431 6.15 18.80 17.32
C ILE A 431 6.91 20.13 17.36
N GLY A 432 6.96 20.84 16.24
CA GLY A 432 7.59 22.16 16.12
C GLY A 432 8.75 22.21 15.12
N GLU A 433 9.34 21.06 14.80
CA GLU A 433 10.37 20.97 13.77
C GLU A 433 9.78 21.00 12.34
N HIS A 434 10.53 21.61 11.43
CA HIS A 434 10.22 21.70 10.01
C HIS A 434 10.86 20.56 9.20
N THR A 435 11.76 19.78 9.80
CA THR A 435 12.42 18.65 9.16
C THR A 435 11.47 17.46 9.03
N GLY A 436 11.47 16.83 7.86
CA GLY A 436 10.68 15.64 7.60
C GLY A 436 11.29 14.41 8.28
N PHE A 437 10.47 13.56 8.89
CA PHE A 437 10.89 12.32 9.55
C PHE A 437 11.70 11.41 8.61
N LEU A 438 11.22 11.19 7.38
CA LEU A 438 11.94 10.39 6.39
C LEU A 438 13.24 11.06 5.94
N ALA A 439 13.26 12.39 5.82
CA ALA A 439 14.49 13.12 5.49
C ALA A 439 15.55 12.97 6.59
N SER A 440 15.14 13.05 7.86
CA SER A 440 16.00 12.78 9.01
C SER A 440 16.52 11.35 9.00
N LEU A 441 15.64 10.35 8.79
CA LEU A 441 16.04 8.94 8.70
C LEU A 441 17.05 8.72 7.56
N ILE A 442 16.78 9.27 6.38
CA ILE A 442 17.67 9.17 5.21
C ILE A 442 19.02 9.81 5.51
N SER A 443 19.05 10.98 6.16
CA SER A 443 20.29 11.62 6.59
C SER A 443 21.09 10.74 7.54
N THR A 444 20.43 10.10 8.52
CA THR A 444 21.09 9.14 9.43
C THR A 444 21.67 7.94 8.69
N ILE A 445 20.93 7.37 7.72
CA ILE A 445 21.44 6.24 6.93
C ILE A 445 22.63 6.69 6.08
N ASN A 446 22.51 7.82 5.39
CA ASN A 446 23.55 8.35 4.50
C ASN A 446 24.83 8.75 5.25
N ALA A 447 24.76 9.12 6.52
CA ALA A 447 25.94 9.40 7.34
C ALA A 447 26.89 8.19 7.47
N THR A 448 26.37 6.97 7.33
CA THR A 448 27.15 5.72 7.37
C THR A 448 27.47 5.13 5.99
N GLN A 449 26.96 5.73 4.91
CA GLN A 449 27.11 5.19 3.56
C GLN A 449 28.13 5.95 2.71
N PRO A 450 28.84 5.26 1.80
CA PRO A 450 29.71 5.91 0.83
C PRO A 450 28.88 6.76 -0.16
N ALA A 451 29.53 7.74 -0.79
CA ALA A 451 28.87 8.72 -1.67
C ALA A 451 28.07 8.08 -2.82
N ASN A 452 28.54 6.96 -3.36
CA ASN A 452 27.87 6.21 -4.44
C ASN A 452 26.65 5.37 -3.99
N ALA A 453 26.43 5.21 -2.68
CA ALA A 453 25.32 4.44 -2.10
C ALA A 453 24.32 5.33 -1.33
N GLN A 454 24.47 6.65 -1.42
CA GLN A 454 23.56 7.57 -0.74
C GLN A 454 22.14 7.47 -1.29
N LEU A 455 21.18 7.47 -0.38
CA LEU A 455 19.76 7.45 -0.69
C LEU A 455 19.29 8.84 -1.11
N ALA A 456 18.43 8.88 -2.12
CA ALA A 456 17.78 10.11 -2.56
C ALA A 456 16.70 10.55 -1.55
N HIS A 457 16.26 11.81 -1.68
CA HIS A 457 15.14 12.33 -0.90
C HIS A 457 13.84 11.54 -1.21
N LEU A 458 13.13 11.13 -0.16
CA LEU A 458 11.90 10.35 -0.25
C LEU A 458 10.82 10.88 0.68
N THR A 459 9.58 10.90 0.18
CA THR A 459 8.37 11.28 0.90
C THR A 459 7.47 10.07 1.15
N ALA A 460 6.56 10.17 2.13
CA ALA A 460 5.62 9.09 2.43
C ALA A 460 4.71 8.71 1.25
N SER A 461 4.48 9.63 0.31
CA SER A 461 3.70 9.35 -0.91
C SER A 461 4.43 8.40 -1.86
N ASP A 462 5.77 8.43 -1.88
CA ASP A 462 6.60 7.62 -2.76
C ASP A 462 6.52 6.13 -2.41
N PHE A 463 6.14 5.77 -1.16
CA PHE A 463 5.87 4.37 -0.80
C PHE A 463 4.71 3.78 -1.59
N ARG A 464 3.67 4.58 -1.89
CA ARG A 464 2.55 4.13 -2.71
C ARG A 464 2.96 3.94 -4.16
N ASP A 465 3.77 4.84 -4.70
CA ASP A 465 4.31 4.72 -6.06
C ASP A 465 5.26 3.50 -6.17
N ALA A 466 6.11 3.28 -5.16
CA ALA A 466 6.98 2.11 -5.08
C ALA A 466 6.20 0.79 -4.94
N PHE A 467 5.12 0.78 -4.16
CA PHE A 467 4.24 -0.36 -4.04
C PHE A 467 3.53 -0.67 -5.37
N ALA A 468 3.11 0.35 -6.12
CA ALA A 468 2.52 0.19 -7.44
C ALA A 468 3.49 -0.47 -8.42
N ALA A 469 4.76 -0.02 -8.44
CA ALA A 469 5.81 -0.63 -9.24
C ALA A 469 6.08 -2.08 -8.83
N PHE A 470 6.19 -2.36 -7.53
CA PHE A 470 6.34 -3.73 -7.03
C PHE A 470 5.18 -4.65 -7.44
N ALA A 471 3.94 -4.18 -7.33
CA ALA A 471 2.76 -4.95 -7.74
C ALA A 471 2.74 -5.19 -9.25
N TYR A 472 3.18 -4.21 -10.04
CA TYR A 472 3.32 -4.35 -11.49
C TYR A 472 4.35 -5.44 -11.83
N ASP A 473 5.55 -5.39 -11.22
CA ASP A 473 6.60 -6.38 -11.43
C ASP A 473 6.19 -7.80 -11.02
N VAL A 474 5.63 -7.96 -9.82
CA VAL A 474 5.22 -9.28 -9.29
C VAL A 474 4.09 -9.91 -10.10
N SER A 475 3.22 -9.09 -10.69
CA SER A 475 2.14 -9.57 -11.54
C SER A 475 2.55 -9.80 -13.00
N GLY A 476 3.83 -9.60 -13.36
CA GLY A 476 4.31 -9.72 -14.73
C GLY A 476 3.80 -8.62 -15.66
N GLY A 477 3.53 -7.42 -15.12
CA GLY A 477 3.08 -6.25 -15.88
C GLY A 477 1.55 -6.10 -15.98
N MET A 478 0.78 -6.74 -15.10
CA MET A 478 -0.68 -6.68 -15.17
C MET A 478 -1.25 -5.40 -14.54
N VAL A 479 -1.61 -4.41 -15.38
CA VAL A 479 -2.21 -3.12 -14.93
C VAL A 479 -3.47 -3.32 -14.08
N LEU A 480 -4.30 -4.31 -14.41
CA LEU A 480 -5.51 -4.62 -13.64
C LEU A 480 -5.21 -5.13 -12.23
N HIS A 481 -4.07 -5.81 -12.04
CA HIS A 481 -3.60 -6.21 -10.71
C HIS A 481 -3.29 -4.97 -9.88
N VAL A 482 -2.52 -4.04 -10.45
CA VAL A 482 -2.14 -2.78 -9.80
C VAL A 482 -3.39 -1.97 -9.45
N MET A 483 -4.35 -1.88 -10.38
CA MET A 483 -5.63 -1.20 -10.14
C MET A 483 -6.38 -1.81 -8.94
N ASN A 484 -6.44 -3.15 -8.87
CA ASN A 484 -7.09 -3.86 -7.78
C ASN A 484 -6.40 -3.63 -6.44
N VAL A 485 -5.08 -3.85 -6.34
CA VAL A 485 -4.35 -3.70 -5.07
C VAL A 485 -4.29 -2.26 -4.57
N LEU A 486 -4.30 -1.26 -5.46
CA LEU A 486 -4.37 0.15 -5.07
C LEU A 486 -5.78 0.61 -4.72
N GLY A 487 -6.81 -0.21 -5.00
CA GLY A 487 -8.22 0.12 -4.79
C GLY A 487 -8.71 1.26 -5.69
N HIS A 488 -8.27 1.28 -6.94
CA HIS A 488 -8.69 2.26 -7.95
C HIS A 488 -9.90 1.76 -8.73
N GLN A 489 -10.83 2.67 -9.06
CA GLN A 489 -12.02 2.35 -9.86
C GLN A 489 -11.81 2.55 -11.37
N HIS A 490 -10.82 3.37 -11.75
CA HIS A 490 -10.60 3.74 -13.15
C HIS A 490 -9.13 3.59 -13.55
N LEU A 491 -8.90 3.08 -14.76
CA LEU A 491 -7.56 2.88 -15.31
C LEU A 491 -6.73 4.16 -15.34
N ASN A 492 -7.30 5.32 -15.70
CA ASN A 492 -6.59 6.61 -15.71
C ASN A 492 -5.95 6.95 -14.34
N THR A 493 -6.61 6.57 -13.24
CA THR A 493 -6.04 6.80 -11.90
C THR A 493 -4.85 5.89 -11.59
N THR A 494 -4.82 4.69 -12.18
CA THR A 494 -3.70 3.73 -12.07
C THR A 494 -2.56 4.09 -13.00
N GLN A 495 -2.87 4.51 -14.23
CA GLN A 495 -1.89 4.90 -15.25
C GLN A 495 -0.90 5.95 -14.72
N ARG A 496 -1.39 6.94 -13.96
CA ARG A 496 -0.52 7.95 -13.31
C ARG A 496 0.55 7.38 -12.38
N TYR A 497 0.37 6.18 -11.84
CA TYR A 497 1.37 5.51 -11.01
C TYR A 497 2.36 4.70 -11.84
N LEU A 498 1.94 4.25 -13.04
CA LEU A 498 2.77 3.45 -13.94
C LEU A 498 3.58 4.32 -14.92
N ASP A 499 3.10 5.52 -15.22
CA ASP A 499 3.81 6.55 -15.99
C ASP A 499 4.91 7.20 -15.13
N ASN A 500 5.99 6.45 -14.89
CA ASN A 500 7.13 6.88 -14.09
C ASN A 500 8.46 6.50 -14.74
N THR A 501 9.53 7.22 -14.37
CA THR A 501 10.87 7.06 -14.96
C THR A 501 11.40 5.63 -14.89
N LEU A 502 11.17 4.93 -13.79
CA LEU A 502 11.72 3.59 -13.53
C LEU A 502 11.08 2.54 -14.45
N LEU A 503 9.74 2.52 -14.53
CA LEU A 503 9.04 1.58 -15.40
C LEU A 503 9.26 1.88 -16.89
N HIS A 504 9.36 3.16 -17.26
CA HIS A 504 9.76 3.52 -18.63
C HIS A 504 11.17 3.01 -18.97
N GLN A 505 12.15 3.18 -18.07
CA GLN A 505 13.49 2.65 -18.27
C GLN A 505 13.50 1.12 -18.37
N GLN A 506 12.77 0.42 -17.51
CA GLN A 506 12.65 -1.04 -17.54
C GLN A 506 11.98 -1.53 -18.82
N SER A 507 10.88 -0.89 -19.25
CA SER A 507 10.21 -1.20 -20.51
C SER A 507 11.12 -0.97 -21.71
N ASN A 508 11.86 0.15 -21.72
CA ASN A 508 12.82 0.44 -22.78
C ASN A 508 13.94 -0.60 -22.81
N TRP A 509 14.47 -0.99 -21.64
CA TRP A 509 15.50 -2.02 -21.55
C TRP A 509 15.00 -3.38 -22.02
N LEU A 510 13.80 -3.80 -21.61
CA LEU A 510 13.17 -5.04 -22.07
C LEU A 510 12.96 -5.04 -23.58
N TYR A 511 12.46 -3.93 -24.13
CA TYR A 511 12.30 -3.76 -25.57
C TYR A 511 13.64 -3.83 -26.31
N LEU A 512 14.68 -3.15 -25.82
CA LEU A 512 16.01 -3.19 -26.42
C LEU A 512 16.61 -4.59 -26.37
N THR A 513 16.52 -5.29 -25.23
CA THR A 513 16.97 -6.69 -25.10
C THR A 513 16.25 -7.60 -26.08
N PHE A 514 14.92 -7.50 -26.17
CA PHE A 514 14.13 -8.26 -27.13
C PHE A 514 14.48 -7.92 -28.59
N ALA A 515 14.56 -6.64 -28.94
CA ALA A 515 14.87 -6.19 -30.29
C ALA A 515 16.27 -6.63 -30.71
N ASN A 516 17.26 -6.48 -29.83
CA ASN A 516 18.62 -6.96 -30.08
C ASN A 516 18.65 -8.48 -30.26
N ALA A 517 17.88 -9.22 -29.47
CA ALA A 517 17.78 -10.67 -29.60
C ALA A 517 17.14 -11.07 -30.94
N LEU A 518 16.04 -10.43 -31.32
CA LEU A 518 15.32 -10.65 -32.56
C LEU A 518 16.21 -10.38 -33.79
N TRP A 519 16.82 -9.20 -33.83
CA TRP A 519 17.70 -8.81 -34.95
C TRP A 519 19.00 -9.59 -34.95
N GLY A 520 19.51 -9.96 -33.78
CA GLY A 520 20.67 -10.84 -33.64
C GLY A 520 20.41 -12.24 -34.21
N GLU A 521 19.26 -12.85 -33.92
CA GLU A 521 18.85 -14.13 -34.52
C GLU A 521 18.71 -14.01 -36.04
N LEU A 522 17.99 -12.99 -36.52
CA LEU A 522 17.77 -12.80 -37.95
C LEU A 522 19.07 -12.57 -38.70
N GLY A 523 19.98 -11.77 -38.14
CA GLY A 523 21.26 -11.45 -38.77
C GLY A 523 22.25 -12.61 -38.79
N THR A 524 22.26 -13.46 -37.76
CA THR A 524 23.23 -14.57 -37.66
C THR A 524 22.73 -15.87 -38.30
N GLN A 525 21.43 -16.16 -38.22
CA GLN A 525 20.86 -17.44 -38.64
C GLN A 525 19.88 -17.32 -39.82
N GLY A 526 19.50 -16.10 -40.21
CA GLY A 526 18.51 -15.86 -41.28
C GLY A 526 17.08 -16.23 -40.90
N HIS A 527 16.82 -16.64 -39.67
CA HIS A 527 15.50 -16.98 -39.16
C HIS A 527 15.39 -16.69 -37.66
N VAL A 528 14.15 -16.64 -37.17
CA VAL A 528 13.85 -16.31 -35.77
C VAL A 528 13.38 -17.56 -35.04
N ASP A 529 14.09 -17.94 -33.97
CA ASP A 529 13.67 -19.01 -33.06
C ASP A 529 13.05 -18.43 -31.78
N PRO A 530 11.73 -18.61 -31.55
CA PRO A 530 11.06 -18.11 -30.35
C PRO A 530 11.63 -18.63 -29.03
N THR A 531 12.19 -19.85 -29.02
CA THR A 531 12.75 -20.46 -27.80
C THR A 531 14.05 -19.77 -27.41
N ILE A 532 14.87 -19.43 -28.40
CA ILE A 532 16.12 -18.69 -28.21
C ILE A 532 15.81 -17.26 -27.77
N ILE A 533 14.87 -16.57 -28.43
CA ILE A 533 14.44 -15.23 -28.01
C ILE A 533 13.90 -15.24 -26.58
N ALA A 534 13.07 -16.22 -26.22
CA ALA A 534 12.53 -16.32 -24.87
C ALA A 534 13.64 -16.56 -23.83
N LYS A 535 14.62 -17.42 -24.13
CA LYS A 535 15.78 -17.65 -23.26
C LYS A 535 16.64 -16.38 -23.14
N TRP A 536 16.91 -15.70 -24.25
CA TRP A 536 17.69 -14.47 -24.26
C TRP A 536 17.00 -13.35 -23.49
N SER A 537 15.70 -13.14 -23.71
CA SER A 537 14.93 -12.12 -23.00
C SER A 537 14.85 -12.35 -21.49
N ARG A 538 14.96 -13.61 -21.04
CA ARG A 538 14.92 -13.98 -19.62
C ARG A 538 16.29 -13.93 -18.96
N ASP A 539 17.30 -14.52 -19.62
CA ASP A 539 18.62 -14.78 -19.05
C ASP A 539 19.67 -13.74 -19.51
N GLY A 540 19.31 -12.84 -20.43
CA GLY A 540 20.18 -11.80 -20.99
C GLY A 540 21.24 -12.31 -21.98
N SER A 541 21.42 -13.63 -22.07
CA SER A 541 22.38 -14.27 -22.98
C SER A 541 21.94 -15.67 -23.36
N VAL A 542 22.43 -16.15 -24.51
CA VAL A 542 22.29 -17.54 -24.95
C VAL A 542 23.65 -18.02 -25.42
N THR A 543 24.14 -19.08 -24.79
CA THR A 543 25.45 -19.66 -25.14
C THR A 543 25.33 -20.61 -26.32
N GLU A 544 26.44 -20.85 -27.02
CA GLU A 544 26.48 -21.86 -28.09
C GLU A 544 26.20 -23.28 -27.55
N SER A 545 26.55 -23.56 -26.28
CA SER A 545 26.13 -24.80 -25.61
C SER A 545 24.61 -24.92 -25.47
N ASP A 546 23.91 -23.83 -25.13
CA ASP A 546 22.45 -23.84 -25.02
C ASP A 546 21.80 -24.12 -26.38
N ARG A 547 22.35 -23.54 -27.46
CA ARG A 547 21.91 -23.78 -28.83
C ARG A 547 22.11 -25.22 -29.26
N ARG A 548 23.32 -25.76 -29.05
CA ARG A 548 23.63 -27.17 -29.34
C ARG A 548 22.71 -28.11 -28.57
N ARG A 549 22.45 -27.81 -27.29
CA ARG A 549 21.51 -28.60 -26.47
C ARG A 549 20.08 -28.52 -26.98
N LEU A 550 19.61 -27.34 -27.40
CA LEU A 550 18.28 -27.17 -27.99
C LEU A 550 18.16 -27.91 -29.32
N HIS A 551 19.18 -27.81 -30.17
CA HIS A 551 19.24 -28.55 -31.43
C HIS A 551 19.21 -30.06 -31.18
N GLN A 552 20.07 -30.57 -30.29
CA GLN A 552 20.07 -31.97 -29.86
C GLN A 552 18.70 -32.40 -29.32
N TYR A 553 18.07 -31.59 -28.48
CA TYR A 553 16.74 -31.87 -27.94
C TYR A 553 15.69 -32.07 -29.06
N ARG A 554 15.73 -31.22 -30.09
CA ARG A 554 14.79 -31.22 -31.22
C ARG A 554 15.07 -32.32 -32.26
N THR A 555 16.33 -32.73 -32.42
CA THR A 555 16.73 -33.75 -33.40
C THR A 555 16.71 -35.18 -32.84
N LEU A 556 16.72 -35.36 -31.51
CA LEU A 556 16.65 -36.68 -30.87
C LEU A 556 15.34 -37.40 -31.24
N MET A 557 15.48 -38.52 -31.94
CA MET A 557 14.38 -39.42 -32.27
C MET A 557 13.78 -40.04 -31.02
N ARG A 558 12.45 -40.18 -31.00
CA ARG A 558 11.68 -40.71 -29.88
C ARG A 558 11.23 -42.14 -30.14
N SER A 559 11.34 -42.99 -29.12
CA SER A 559 10.80 -44.35 -29.12
C SER A 559 9.29 -44.35 -28.91
N ARG A 560 8.65 -45.52 -29.03
CA ARG A 560 7.21 -45.73 -28.77
C ARG A 560 6.74 -45.24 -27.39
N ILE A 561 7.63 -45.19 -26.40
CA ILE A 561 7.33 -44.76 -25.03
C ILE A 561 7.71 -43.29 -24.77
N GLY A 562 8.05 -42.52 -25.81
CA GLY A 562 8.39 -41.10 -25.70
C GLY A 562 9.78 -40.79 -25.15
N VAL A 563 10.60 -41.81 -24.88
CA VAL A 563 12.02 -41.69 -24.50
C VAL A 563 12.84 -41.45 -25.75
N GLY A 564 13.75 -40.47 -25.76
CA GLY A 564 14.64 -40.24 -26.90
C GLY A 564 15.88 -41.13 -26.90
N CYS A 565 16.47 -41.31 -28.07
CA CYS A 565 17.63 -42.17 -28.27
C CYS A 565 18.79 -41.40 -28.92
N GLN A 566 19.97 -41.42 -28.29
CA GLN A 566 21.19 -40.80 -28.82
C GLN A 566 21.74 -41.53 -30.06
N ARG A 567 21.52 -42.84 -30.16
CA ARG A 567 22.02 -43.68 -31.26
C ARG A 567 20.93 -44.64 -31.78
N PRO A 568 19.93 -44.12 -32.50
CA PRO A 568 18.78 -44.92 -32.91
C PRO A 568 19.12 -45.97 -33.99
N THR A 569 20.19 -45.78 -34.77
CA THR A 569 20.63 -46.69 -35.83
C THR A 569 21.78 -47.62 -35.41
N HIS A 570 22.20 -47.55 -34.14
CA HIS A 570 23.31 -48.34 -33.59
C HIS A 570 22.93 -48.84 -32.18
N PRO A 571 21.94 -49.75 -32.05
CA PRO A 571 21.59 -50.35 -30.78
C PRO A 571 22.76 -51.17 -30.20
N PRO A 572 22.90 -51.25 -28.87
CA PRO A 572 23.94 -52.08 -28.25
C PRO A 572 23.76 -53.57 -28.59
N PRO A 573 24.86 -54.32 -28.81
CA PRO A 573 24.81 -55.74 -29.15
C PRO A 573 24.09 -56.60 -28.10
N HIS A 574 24.13 -56.22 -26.83
CA HIS A 574 23.45 -56.97 -25.76
C HIS A 574 21.91 -56.84 -25.81
N LEU A 575 21.37 -55.86 -26.54
CA LEU A 575 19.92 -55.70 -26.74
C LEU A 575 19.45 -56.17 -28.11
N ALA A 576 20.29 -56.01 -29.13
CA ALA A 576 19.98 -56.41 -30.51
C ALA A 576 21.21 -57.07 -31.14
N PRO A 577 21.53 -58.33 -30.79
CA PRO A 577 22.77 -59.00 -31.21
C PRO A 577 22.85 -59.21 -32.72
N ASP A 578 21.71 -59.47 -33.37
CA ASP A 578 21.62 -59.74 -34.81
C ASP A 578 21.43 -58.46 -35.65
N PHE A 579 21.46 -57.27 -35.03
CA PHE A 579 21.25 -56.01 -35.74
C PHE A 579 22.52 -55.56 -36.45
N VAL A 580 22.45 -55.45 -37.77
CA VAL A 580 23.55 -54.94 -38.61
C VAL A 580 23.34 -53.44 -38.86
N PRO A 581 24.20 -52.55 -38.35
CA PRO A 581 24.07 -51.11 -38.58
C PRO A 581 24.34 -50.74 -40.05
N ASP A 582 23.33 -50.22 -40.73
CA ASP A 582 23.41 -49.68 -42.10
C ASP A 582 23.32 -48.14 -42.12
N GLY A 583 23.20 -47.51 -40.94
CA GLY A 583 23.05 -46.06 -40.78
C GLY A 583 21.62 -45.53 -41.02
N HIS A 584 20.68 -46.36 -41.46
CA HIS A 584 19.31 -45.97 -41.80
C HIS A 584 18.25 -46.74 -41.00
N ALA A 585 18.43 -48.04 -40.82
CA ALA A 585 17.57 -48.90 -40.03
C ALA A 585 17.55 -48.44 -38.56
N LEU A 586 16.35 -48.29 -38.01
CA LEU A 586 16.16 -47.93 -36.61
C LEU A 586 16.16 -49.17 -35.72
N CYS A 587 16.54 -48.98 -34.46
CA CYS A 587 16.49 -50.01 -33.44
C CYS A 587 15.08 -50.63 -33.37
N PRO A 588 14.95 -51.95 -33.65
CA PRO A 588 13.65 -52.61 -33.67
C PRO A 588 13.09 -52.85 -32.26
N ILE A 589 13.96 -52.91 -31.25
CA ILE A 589 13.58 -53.28 -29.88
C ILE A 589 12.70 -52.20 -29.23
N GLN A 590 13.02 -50.93 -29.44
CA GLN A 590 12.30 -49.75 -28.89
C GLN A 590 11.92 -49.80 -27.38
N ARG A 591 12.58 -50.66 -26.58
CA ARG A 591 12.48 -50.73 -25.12
C ARG A 591 13.59 -49.89 -24.50
N CYS A 592 13.53 -48.58 -24.69
CA CYS A 592 14.64 -47.68 -24.36
C CYS A 592 15.01 -47.67 -22.87
N THR A 593 14.11 -48.07 -21.96
CA THR A 593 14.43 -48.25 -20.53
C THR A 593 15.41 -49.40 -20.27
N LEU A 594 15.61 -50.32 -21.21
CA LEU A 594 16.68 -51.34 -21.16
C LEU A 594 18.03 -50.83 -21.70
N CYS A 595 18.08 -49.64 -22.30
CA CYS A 595 19.28 -49.06 -22.90
C CYS A 595 19.68 -47.76 -22.19
N PRO A 596 20.15 -47.79 -20.94
CA PRO A 596 20.50 -46.60 -20.18
C PRO A 596 21.62 -45.76 -20.85
N GLU A 597 22.46 -46.41 -21.67
CA GLU A 597 23.57 -45.78 -22.39
C GLU A 597 23.11 -44.76 -23.44
N HIS A 598 21.99 -45.03 -24.13
CA HIS A 598 21.49 -44.18 -25.21
C HIS A 598 20.17 -43.48 -24.89
N ALA A 599 19.49 -43.86 -23.81
CA ALA A 599 18.21 -43.31 -23.42
C ALA A 599 18.33 -41.88 -22.87
N VAL A 600 17.47 -40.99 -23.37
CA VAL A 600 17.31 -39.62 -22.87
C VAL A 600 15.86 -39.43 -22.45
N ILE A 601 15.66 -39.14 -21.17
CA ILE A 601 14.33 -38.94 -20.58
C ILE A 601 13.92 -37.48 -20.71
N PHE A 602 12.69 -37.24 -21.17
CA PHE A 602 12.12 -35.91 -21.37
C PHE A 602 10.85 -35.71 -20.54
N PRO A 603 10.41 -34.46 -20.31
CA PRO A 603 9.12 -34.19 -19.68
C PRO A 603 7.97 -34.94 -20.35
N ASP A 604 7.96 -34.99 -21.69
CA ASP A 604 6.93 -35.66 -22.48
C ASP A 604 7.03 -37.20 -22.46
N SER A 605 8.07 -37.78 -21.88
CA SER A 605 8.22 -39.23 -21.73
C SER A 605 7.32 -39.80 -20.63
N LEU A 606 6.78 -38.95 -19.73
CA LEU A 606 5.98 -39.40 -18.57
C LEU A 606 4.81 -40.32 -18.94
N PRO A 607 3.92 -39.98 -19.91
CA PRO A 607 2.77 -40.83 -20.22
C PRO A 607 3.18 -42.21 -20.73
N GLY A 608 4.24 -42.30 -21.53
CA GLY A 608 4.74 -43.55 -22.10
C GLY A 608 5.47 -44.42 -21.08
N LEU A 609 6.26 -43.82 -20.17
CA LEU A 609 6.89 -44.51 -19.06
C LEU A 609 5.84 -45.03 -18.05
N ALA A 610 4.83 -44.22 -17.73
CA ALA A 610 3.73 -44.62 -16.85
C ALA A 610 2.92 -45.78 -17.46
N LYS A 611 2.62 -45.70 -18.76
CA LYS A 611 2.01 -46.81 -19.52
C LYS A 611 2.83 -48.09 -19.39
N ARG A 612 4.14 -47.99 -19.65
CA ARG A 612 5.02 -49.17 -19.64
C ARG A 612 5.15 -49.77 -18.25
N LEU A 613 5.17 -48.94 -17.20
CA LEU A 613 5.17 -49.41 -15.82
C LEU A 613 3.91 -50.22 -15.51
N ALA A 614 2.73 -49.72 -15.89
CA ALA A 614 1.45 -50.42 -15.70
C ALA A 614 1.41 -51.76 -16.48
N GLU A 615 1.89 -51.77 -17.74
CA GLU A 615 2.03 -53.00 -18.53
C GLU A 615 2.94 -54.03 -17.83
N LEU A 616 4.11 -53.62 -17.34
CA LEU A 616 5.06 -54.52 -16.68
C LEU A 616 4.52 -55.07 -15.36
N GLN A 617 3.74 -54.28 -14.62
CA GLN A 617 3.06 -54.73 -13.41
C GLN A 617 1.95 -55.73 -13.74
N HIS A 618 1.20 -55.51 -14.82
CA HIS A 618 0.20 -56.45 -15.31
C HIS A 618 0.85 -57.78 -15.72
N ILE A 619 1.90 -57.75 -16.54
CA ILE A 619 2.67 -58.93 -16.95
C ILE A 619 3.16 -59.70 -15.72
N ARG A 620 3.73 -59.01 -14.73
CA ARG A 620 4.21 -59.65 -13.49
C ARG A 620 3.11 -60.36 -12.71
N SER A 621 1.86 -59.91 -12.80
CA SER A 621 0.72 -60.52 -12.11
C SER A 621 0.07 -61.69 -12.86
N HIS A 622 0.27 -61.80 -14.18
CA HIS A 622 -0.35 -62.83 -15.02
C HIS A 622 0.63 -63.90 -15.52
N MET A 623 1.92 -63.58 -15.63
CA MET A 623 2.98 -64.50 -16.04
C MET A 623 3.51 -65.34 -14.85
N ALA A 624 3.87 -66.60 -15.10
CA ALA A 624 4.52 -67.44 -14.10
C ALA A 624 5.82 -66.82 -13.57
N THR A 625 6.01 -66.80 -12.25
CA THR A 625 7.15 -66.12 -11.60
C THR A 625 8.53 -66.56 -12.14
N PRO A 626 8.82 -67.86 -12.39
CA PRO A 626 10.09 -68.27 -12.96
C PRO A 626 10.31 -67.72 -14.39
N ALA A 627 9.26 -67.67 -15.22
CA ALA A 627 9.33 -67.13 -16.57
C ALA A 627 9.57 -65.61 -16.56
N PHE A 628 8.91 -64.89 -15.65
CA PHE A 628 9.13 -63.46 -15.47
C PHE A 628 10.57 -63.17 -15.02
N MET A 629 11.08 -63.92 -14.06
CA MET A 629 12.47 -63.77 -13.54
C MET A 629 13.55 -64.10 -14.58
N ALA A 630 13.29 -65.06 -15.48
CA ALA A 630 14.22 -65.42 -16.56
C ALA A 630 14.20 -64.44 -17.74
N SER A 631 13.21 -63.52 -17.80
CA SER A 631 13.05 -62.56 -18.88
C SER A 631 13.81 -61.23 -18.63
N SER A 632 13.72 -60.29 -19.57
CA SER A 632 14.21 -58.91 -19.41
C SER A 632 13.23 -57.97 -18.70
N PHE A 633 12.03 -58.44 -18.32
CA PHE A 633 11.01 -57.62 -17.66
C PHE A 633 11.38 -57.12 -16.26
N PRO A 634 12.08 -57.88 -15.39
CA PRO A 634 12.49 -57.39 -14.08
C PRO A 634 13.39 -56.16 -14.18
N GLN A 635 14.40 -56.24 -15.06
CA GLN A 635 15.32 -55.13 -15.31
C GLN A 635 14.60 -53.92 -15.93
N GLU A 636 13.68 -54.14 -16.88
CA GLU A 636 12.89 -53.06 -17.47
C GLU A 636 11.99 -52.38 -16.43
N LEU A 637 11.40 -53.15 -15.52
CA LEU A 637 10.53 -52.64 -14.45
C LEU A 637 11.31 -51.72 -13.51
N ASP A 638 12.49 -52.13 -13.09
CA ASP A 638 13.32 -51.35 -12.17
C ASP A 638 13.87 -50.09 -12.83
N ASN A 639 14.33 -50.19 -14.08
CA ASN A 639 14.79 -49.01 -14.83
C ASN A 639 13.64 -48.02 -15.12
N THR A 640 12.43 -48.51 -15.38
CA THR A 640 11.26 -47.65 -15.59
C THR A 640 10.87 -46.93 -14.30
N ARG A 641 10.91 -47.62 -13.15
CA ARG A 641 10.70 -46.99 -11.83
C ARG A 641 11.75 -45.93 -11.55
N LEU A 642 13.03 -46.24 -11.81
CA LEU A 642 14.12 -45.30 -11.64
C LEU A 642 13.91 -44.04 -12.50
N ALA A 643 13.55 -44.20 -13.79
CA ALA A 643 13.28 -43.07 -14.68
C ALA A 643 12.12 -42.19 -14.16
N LEU A 644 11.09 -42.79 -13.57
CA LEU A 644 9.95 -42.06 -13.01
C LEU A 644 10.27 -41.29 -11.72
N THR A 645 11.37 -41.59 -11.01
CA THR A 645 11.78 -40.83 -9.82
C THR A 645 12.16 -39.38 -10.12
N TYR A 646 12.48 -39.04 -11.38
CA TYR A 646 12.81 -37.69 -11.80
C TYR A 646 11.59 -36.80 -12.09
N PHE A 647 10.37 -37.32 -11.93
CA PHE A 647 9.12 -36.60 -12.14
C PHE A 647 8.40 -36.32 -10.81
N ASP A 648 7.43 -35.40 -10.84
CA ASP A 648 6.57 -35.13 -9.69
C ASP A 648 5.75 -36.38 -9.29
N THR A 649 5.86 -36.79 -8.03
CA THR A 649 5.27 -38.04 -7.51
C THR A 649 3.76 -38.10 -7.73
N ARG A 650 3.04 -36.99 -7.56
CA ARG A 650 1.58 -36.95 -7.72
C ARG A 650 1.19 -37.14 -9.18
N SER A 651 1.92 -36.51 -10.10
CA SER A 651 1.73 -36.64 -11.54
C SER A 651 1.99 -38.07 -12.03
N VAL A 652 3.05 -38.71 -11.50
CA VAL A 652 3.37 -40.13 -11.80
C VAL A 652 2.25 -41.05 -11.34
N GLN A 653 1.80 -40.93 -10.09
CA GLN A 653 0.72 -41.78 -9.55
C GLN A 653 -0.56 -41.65 -10.37
N LEU A 654 -0.97 -40.42 -10.70
CA LEU A 654 -2.16 -40.19 -11.51
C LEU A 654 -2.04 -40.85 -12.90
N ALA A 655 -0.90 -40.68 -13.58
CA ALA A 655 -0.69 -41.23 -14.92
C ALA A 655 -0.65 -42.77 -14.90
N VAL A 656 -0.02 -43.38 -13.90
CA VAL A 656 0.04 -44.84 -13.76
C VAL A 656 -1.36 -45.41 -13.49
N SER A 657 -2.11 -44.85 -12.54
CA SER A 657 -3.46 -45.32 -12.22
C SER A 657 -4.43 -45.20 -13.39
N GLN A 658 -4.29 -44.17 -14.24
CA GLN A 658 -5.06 -44.06 -15.48
C GLN A 658 -4.79 -45.23 -16.43
N TRP A 659 -3.54 -45.66 -16.58
CA TRP A 659 -3.19 -46.80 -17.43
C TRP A 659 -3.58 -48.15 -16.82
N GLU A 660 -3.45 -48.32 -15.51
CA GLU A 660 -3.95 -49.49 -14.78
C GLU A 660 -5.47 -49.65 -14.99
N GLN A 661 -6.24 -48.55 -14.91
CA GLN A 661 -7.68 -48.56 -15.17
C GLN A 661 -8.01 -48.94 -16.63
N LYS A 662 -7.26 -48.42 -17.60
CA LYS A 662 -7.44 -48.77 -19.03
C LYS A 662 -7.13 -50.24 -19.32
N ILE A 663 -6.16 -50.82 -18.61
CA ILE A 663 -5.87 -52.26 -18.70
C ILE A 663 -7.02 -53.05 -18.08
N ALA A 664 -7.47 -52.69 -16.88
CA ALA A 664 -8.54 -53.40 -16.16
C ALA A 664 -9.89 -53.36 -16.90
N THR A 665 -10.19 -52.26 -17.60
CA THR A 665 -11.41 -52.10 -18.41
C THR A 665 -11.32 -52.73 -19.79
N GLY A 666 -10.14 -53.21 -20.20
CA GLY A 666 -9.89 -53.79 -21.52
C GLY A 666 -9.74 -52.77 -22.66
N GLU A 667 -9.76 -51.46 -22.38
CA GLU A 667 -9.48 -50.39 -23.36
C GLU A 667 -8.04 -50.45 -23.88
N HIS A 668 -7.09 -50.93 -23.07
CA HIS A 668 -5.71 -51.19 -23.47
C HIS A 668 -5.38 -52.66 -23.24
N ARG A 669 -5.04 -53.39 -24.32
CA ARG A 669 -4.60 -54.79 -24.24
C ARG A 669 -3.08 -54.85 -24.10
N VAL A 670 -2.61 -55.51 -23.05
CA VAL A 670 -1.19 -55.81 -22.85
C VAL A 670 -0.83 -57.02 -23.72
N ILE A 671 0.28 -56.94 -24.45
CA ILE A 671 0.77 -58.06 -25.26
C ILE A 671 1.57 -58.98 -24.34
N ASP A 672 0.93 -60.04 -23.88
CA ASP A 672 1.55 -61.07 -23.06
C ASP A 672 1.91 -62.25 -23.98
N HIS A 673 3.20 -62.52 -24.16
CA HIS A 673 3.67 -63.69 -24.88
C HIS A 673 3.62 -64.92 -23.97
N ASP A 674 2.42 -65.36 -23.62
CA ASP A 674 2.23 -66.73 -23.18
C ASP A 674 2.30 -67.60 -24.43
N GLY A 675 3.30 -68.48 -24.49
CA GLY A 675 3.57 -69.36 -25.62
C GLY A 675 2.50 -70.44 -25.85
N THR A 676 1.24 -70.05 -26.06
CA THR A 676 0.26 -70.91 -26.73
C THR A 676 0.47 -70.81 -28.24
N PRO A 677 0.84 -71.91 -28.93
CA PRO A 677 0.91 -71.92 -30.38
C PRO A 677 -0.51 -71.68 -30.94
N ALA A 678 -0.57 -70.89 -32.01
CA ALA A 678 -1.76 -70.82 -32.86
C ALA A 678 -2.02 -72.17 -33.54
#